data_AF-A0A662GM93-F1
#
_entry.id   AF-A0A662GM93-F1
#
_cell.length_a   1.000
_cell.length_b   1.000
_cell.length_c   1.000
_cell.angle_alpha   90.00
_cell.angle_beta   90.00
_cell.angle_gamma   90.00
#
_symmetry.space_group_name_H-M   'P 1'
#
loop_
_entity.id
_entity.type
_entity.pdbx_description
1 polymer ?
#
loop_
_entity_poly.entity_id
_entity_poly.type
_entity_poly.pdbx_seq_one_letter_code
_entity_poly.pdbx_strand_id
1 'polypeptide(L)'
;MTSHTIQLTGLSSNTTYHFIVISKDAAGNVAQSSEYSFKTTPANSSANSPPYPPSNPFPENNSIDVPINVTLSWSGGDPDDDPVTYSLFLGTTTEPPLLAQTSECTYTLTLDYDTQYFWKVVATDSHDASSSSPLWTFRTAPAPPTPTPTPTPSPTPAPTPTPTPTPTPTPPASLLGTVSDNSTGAPIPNATVSANNFSTTTSGTGAYFMTLPAGDYIVTASAAGYNSQSKQISLAPGEVRRLDFELAPESSTPSLPQHTVYGFVFTHDLENATNVSVTLTHESGTLYTTTAADGSYVFNLANLPFYNDSDPIRVTATLGESMAELNATINMSEEPQRLPDLILNAAPSVILESPENAALLNTSVVVFEWRGGDPDGDPLNFTLYIDVKSTFDSPALRIINARSASRRYVRLDVQLADGTWYWQVLASDSFVLTASEVRSFTIDTVPPQVTIDAINVETLENPYVVTGTFVESGSGISSITVNGVDAEISGSRYRAEVQLHEGVNVILVKAIDNAGNVGTNSTHVTLLSTASLMLYSGWNLIGLPLDMSTDAEGFCDAADIAVITRWDPTTKSFVSHVRDTAANNFMLSPEEGYWVYSERRHDTQITGVRPNSTTYVLRAGWNLIGGISGSAEEICNLLGCYSVTKWDAVNQRYVSHIAGMLSNNFEVARQDGLWVWMDHDATVVVTSEND
;
A
#
# COMPACT_ATOMS: atom_id res chain seq x y z
N MET A 1 -31.36 -36.18 -13.34
CA MET A 1 -32.48 -35.63 -12.53
C MET A 1 -32.25 -34.14 -12.39
N THR A 2 -33.21 -33.30 -12.78
CA THR A 2 -33.16 -31.85 -12.56
C THR A 2 -33.85 -31.54 -11.24
N SER A 3 -33.12 -31.07 -10.23
CA SER A 3 -33.72 -30.54 -9.00
C SER A 3 -34.29 -29.15 -9.27
N HIS A 4 -35.46 -28.85 -8.71
CA HIS A 4 -36.08 -27.53 -8.73
C HIS A 4 -36.33 -27.10 -7.29
N THR A 5 -36.05 -25.85 -6.97
CA THR A 5 -36.21 -25.29 -5.61
C THR A 5 -36.94 -23.96 -5.71
N ILE A 6 -37.88 -23.74 -4.79
CA ILE A 6 -38.59 -22.46 -4.62
C ILE A 6 -38.56 -22.08 -3.14
N GLN A 7 -38.22 -20.83 -2.85
CA GLN A 7 -38.24 -20.29 -1.50
C GLN A 7 -39.62 -19.66 -1.23
N LEU A 8 -40.24 -20.04 -0.11
CA LEU A 8 -41.51 -19.47 0.34
C LEU A 8 -41.22 -18.41 1.42
N THR A 9 -41.66 -17.18 1.20
CA THR A 9 -41.52 -16.05 2.15
C THR A 9 -42.90 -15.57 2.61
N GLY A 10 -42.95 -14.76 3.68
CA GLY A 10 -44.20 -14.18 4.18
C GLY A 10 -45.11 -15.14 4.95
N LEU A 11 -44.56 -16.24 5.48
CA LEU A 11 -45.32 -17.21 6.26
C LEU A 11 -45.45 -16.76 7.72
N SER A 12 -46.63 -16.94 8.31
CA SER A 12 -46.88 -16.67 9.72
C SER A 12 -46.15 -17.69 10.59
N SER A 13 -45.57 -17.26 11.71
CA SER A 13 -44.87 -18.14 12.67
C SER A 13 -45.82 -19.14 13.35
N ASN A 14 -45.29 -20.24 13.86
CA ASN A 14 -46.02 -21.33 14.52
C ASN A 14 -47.21 -21.91 13.73
N THR A 15 -47.21 -21.79 12.41
CA THR A 15 -48.34 -22.08 11.53
C THR A 15 -48.00 -23.24 10.61
N THR A 16 -48.88 -24.23 10.55
CA THR A 16 -48.73 -25.38 9.63
C THR A 16 -49.26 -25.00 8.25
N TYR A 17 -48.41 -25.14 7.24
CA TYR A 17 -48.74 -24.95 5.83
C TYR A 17 -48.77 -26.30 5.12
N HIS A 18 -49.75 -26.46 4.24
CA HIS A 18 -49.92 -27.64 3.38
C HIS A 18 -49.68 -27.21 1.92
N PHE A 19 -48.97 -28.03 1.15
CA PHE A 19 -48.65 -27.75 -0.24
C PHE A 19 -48.63 -29.02 -1.11
N ILE A 20 -48.85 -28.83 -2.40
CA ILE A 20 -48.69 -29.83 -3.46
C ILE A 20 -47.81 -29.21 -4.56
N VAL A 21 -47.10 -30.05 -5.31
CA VAL A 21 -46.31 -29.62 -6.47
C VAL A 21 -46.96 -30.18 -7.73
N ILE A 22 -47.23 -29.31 -8.70
CA ILE A 22 -47.75 -29.71 -10.02
C ILE A 22 -46.65 -29.47 -11.04
N SER A 23 -46.25 -30.52 -11.74
CA SER A 23 -45.39 -30.45 -12.91
C SER A 23 -46.24 -30.51 -14.18
N LYS A 24 -45.84 -29.77 -15.22
CA LYS A 24 -46.50 -29.76 -16.53
C LYS A 24 -45.44 -29.96 -17.61
N ASP A 25 -45.61 -30.96 -18.47
CA ASP A 25 -44.71 -31.15 -19.61
C ASP A 25 -45.02 -30.17 -20.76
N ALA A 26 -44.17 -30.17 -21.79
CA ALA A 26 -44.33 -29.29 -22.96
C ALA A 26 -45.60 -29.59 -23.81
N ALA A 27 -46.17 -30.79 -23.69
CA ALA A 27 -47.44 -31.16 -24.32
C ALA A 27 -48.66 -30.76 -23.48
N GLY A 28 -48.42 -30.29 -22.25
CA GLY A 28 -49.42 -29.79 -21.33
C GLY A 28 -49.98 -30.83 -20.37
N ASN A 29 -49.42 -32.03 -20.31
CA ASN A 29 -49.82 -33.05 -19.35
C ASN A 29 -49.32 -32.65 -17.96
N VAL A 30 -50.20 -32.75 -16.96
CA VAL A 30 -49.87 -32.41 -15.58
C VAL A 30 -49.73 -33.66 -14.71
N ALA A 31 -48.72 -33.67 -13.86
CA ALA A 31 -48.57 -34.64 -12.78
C ALA A 31 -48.45 -33.89 -11.45
N GLN A 32 -49.28 -34.28 -10.47
CA GLN A 32 -49.37 -33.67 -9.16
C GLN A 32 -48.78 -34.60 -8.10
N SER A 33 -48.04 -34.04 -7.14
CA SER A 33 -47.54 -34.76 -5.97
C SER A 33 -48.65 -35.10 -4.97
N SER A 34 -48.35 -35.96 -4.00
CA SER A 34 -49.12 -36.01 -2.75
C SER A 34 -49.03 -34.68 -1.99
N GLU A 35 -49.98 -34.43 -1.09
CA GLU A 35 -49.92 -33.27 -0.19
C GLU A 35 -48.81 -33.46 0.86
N TYR A 36 -48.00 -32.42 1.03
CA TYR A 36 -46.98 -32.31 2.05
C TYR A 36 -47.32 -31.15 2.98
N SER A 37 -46.85 -31.22 4.22
CA SER A 37 -47.03 -30.11 5.16
C SER A 37 -45.76 -29.85 5.95
N PHE A 38 -45.54 -28.59 6.30
CA PHE A 38 -44.51 -28.17 7.26
C PHE A 38 -45.09 -27.13 8.22
N LYS A 39 -44.53 -27.02 9.42
CA LYS A 39 -44.94 -26.02 10.41
C LYS A 39 -43.81 -25.04 10.65
N THR A 40 -44.10 -23.74 10.55
CA THR A 40 -43.15 -22.69 10.90
C THR A 40 -42.92 -22.69 12.42
N THR A 41 -41.75 -22.27 12.88
CA THR A 41 -41.36 -22.31 14.30
C THR A 41 -42.10 -21.27 15.16
N PRO A 42 -42.25 -21.48 16.48
CA PRO A 42 -42.81 -20.48 17.41
C PRO A 42 -41.92 -19.23 17.53
N ALA A 43 -42.55 -18.07 17.79
CA ALA A 43 -41.83 -16.82 18.01
C ALA A 43 -41.33 -16.68 19.47
N ASN A 44 -40.02 -16.41 19.60
CA ASN A 44 -39.23 -15.85 20.72
C ASN A 44 -38.47 -16.78 21.70
N SER A 45 -37.14 -16.82 21.51
CA SER A 45 -36.14 -16.11 22.35
C SER A 45 -35.19 -15.38 21.38
N SER A 46 -34.98 -14.08 21.58
CA SER A 46 -34.31 -13.13 20.67
C SER A 46 -32.98 -13.63 20.10
N ALA A 47 -33.01 -14.10 18.86
CA ALA A 47 -31.84 -14.17 18.01
C ALA A 47 -31.69 -12.78 17.37
N ASN A 48 -30.51 -12.18 17.52
CA ASN A 48 -30.15 -10.90 16.91
C ASN A 48 -30.35 -10.97 15.38
N SER A 49 -31.12 -10.04 14.83
CA SER A 49 -31.22 -9.83 13.39
C SER A 49 -30.09 -8.90 12.96
N PRO A 50 -29.41 -9.14 11.82
CA PRO A 50 -28.44 -8.18 11.32
C PRO A 50 -29.12 -6.86 10.94
N PRO A 51 -28.36 -5.73 10.90
CA PRO A 51 -28.88 -4.44 10.50
C PRO A 51 -29.54 -4.46 9.13
N TYR A 52 -30.44 -3.51 8.86
CA TYR A 52 -30.95 -3.31 7.51
C TYR A 52 -29.79 -3.02 6.55
N PRO A 53 -29.69 -3.72 5.40
CA PRO A 53 -28.71 -3.39 4.38
C PRO A 53 -28.81 -1.91 4.02
N PRO A 54 -27.72 -1.14 4.09
CA PRO A 54 -27.79 0.27 3.76
C PRO A 54 -28.37 0.49 2.36
N SER A 55 -29.34 1.41 2.27
CA SER A 55 -30.17 1.61 1.07
C SER A 55 -30.41 3.10 0.80
N ASN A 56 -31.08 3.45 -0.30
CA ASN A 56 -31.38 4.84 -0.68
C ASN A 56 -30.15 5.77 -0.65
N PRO A 57 -29.10 5.48 -1.44
CA PRO A 57 -27.88 6.28 -1.46
C PRO A 57 -28.16 7.69 -1.98
N PHE A 58 -27.55 8.68 -1.33
CA PHE A 58 -27.29 9.98 -1.91
C PHE A 58 -25.76 10.21 -1.91
N PRO A 59 -25.14 10.65 -3.02
CA PRO A 59 -25.73 10.78 -4.36
C PRO A 59 -26.35 9.48 -4.87
N GLU A 60 -27.40 9.60 -5.69
CA GLU A 60 -28.07 8.44 -6.28
C GLU A 60 -27.09 7.63 -7.13
N ASN A 61 -27.30 6.31 -7.20
CA ASN A 61 -26.44 5.42 -7.97
C ASN A 61 -26.43 5.80 -9.47
N ASN A 62 -25.24 5.96 -10.05
CA ASN A 62 -24.93 6.48 -11.38
C ASN A 62 -25.21 7.97 -11.61
N SER A 63 -25.37 8.77 -10.55
CA SER A 63 -25.48 10.23 -10.71
C SER A 63 -24.21 10.83 -11.31
N ILE A 64 -24.38 11.88 -12.10
CA ILE A 64 -23.29 12.68 -12.70
C ILE A 64 -23.44 14.13 -12.24
N ASP A 65 -22.39 14.92 -12.44
CA ASP A 65 -22.36 16.34 -12.05
C ASP A 65 -22.59 16.59 -10.54
N VAL A 66 -22.18 15.64 -9.70
CA VAL A 66 -22.24 15.78 -8.25
C VAL A 66 -21.26 16.88 -7.79
N PRO A 67 -21.66 17.85 -6.94
CA PRO A 67 -20.73 18.85 -6.43
C PRO A 67 -19.63 18.19 -5.60
N ILE A 68 -18.41 18.74 -5.66
CA ILE A 68 -17.28 18.17 -4.93
C ILE A 68 -17.44 18.20 -3.42
N ASN A 69 -18.20 19.16 -2.86
CA ASN A 69 -18.61 19.14 -1.46
C ASN A 69 -19.91 18.36 -1.36
N VAL A 70 -19.82 17.10 -0.96
CA VAL A 70 -20.96 16.19 -0.93
C VAL A 70 -21.19 15.66 0.47
N THR A 71 -22.46 15.52 0.85
CA THR A 71 -22.86 14.73 2.01
C THR A 71 -23.37 13.40 1.49
N LEU A 72 -22.61 12.32 1.69
CA LEU A 72 -23.12 10.98 1.45
C LEU A 72 -24.22 10.68 2.47
N SER A 73 -25.32 10.08 2.05
CA SER A 73 -26.36 9.59 2.97
C SER A 73 -26.94 8.27 2.52
N TRP A 74 -27.42 7.47 3.47
CA TRP A 74 -28.12 6.21 3.23
C TRP A 74 -29.24 6.04 4.27
N SER A 75 -30.12 5.07 4.06
CA SER A 75 -31.04 4.56 5.07
C SER A 75 -30.41 3.33 5.72
N GLY A 76 -30.44 3.27 7.05
CA GLY A 76 -29.96 2.13 7.83
C GLY A 76 -30.86 1.86 9.03
N GLY A 77 -30.28 1.36 10.11
CA GLY A 77 -30.95 0.97 11.35
C GLY A 77 -30.96 -0.54 11.52
N ASP A 78 -31.57 -0.98 12.62
CA ASP A 78 -31.63 -2.39 12.98
C ASP A 78 -33.08 -2.85 13.22
N PRO A 79 -33.48 -4.07 12.79
CA PRO A 79 -34.82 -4.61 13.06
C PRO A 79 -35.15 -4.76 14.55
N ASP A 80 -34.14 -4.93 15.39
CA ASP A 80 -34.23 -5.14 16.83
C ASP A 80 -33.91 -3.85 17.64
N ASP A 81 -33.73 -2.72 16.96
CA ASP A 81 -33.38 -1.40 17.53
C ASP A 81 -32.02 -1.35 18.25
N ASP A 82 -31.10 -2.26 17.86
CA ASP A 82 -29.73 -2.27 18.33
C ASP A 82 -28.90 -1.10 17.74
N PRO A 83 -27.91 -0.56 18.49
CA PRO A 83 -27.01 0.46 17.97
C PRO A 83 -26.19 -0.06 16.77
N VAL A 84 -26.21 0.69 15.65
CA VAL A 84 -25.53 0.32 14.41
C VAL A 84 -24.32 1.23 14.15
N THR A 85 -23.18 0.63 13.83
CA THR A 85 -21.99 1.30 13.30
C THR A 85 -21.90 1.08 11.79
N TYR A 86 -21.70 2.15 11.03
CA TYR A 86 -21.53 2.11 9.58
C TYR A 86 -20.07 2.26 9.21
N SER A 87 -19.55 1.32 8.45
CA SER A 87 -18.24 1.40 7.79
C SER A 87 -18.43 1.81 6.33
N LEU A 88 -17.94 3.01 5.99
CA LEU A 88 -18.08 3.61 4.66
C LEU A 88 -16.85 3.30 3.84
N PHE A 89 -17.06 2.84 2.61
CA PHE A 89 -16.00 2.57 1.65
C PHE A 89 -16.21 3.48 0.45
N LEU A 90 -15.18 4.22 0.02
CA LEU A 90 -15.23 5.12 -1.13
C LEU A 90 -13.88 5.14 -1.85
N GLY A 91 -13.89 5.04 -3.18
CA GLY A 91 -12.69 5.16 -4.01
C GLY A 91 -13.03 5.31 -5.48
N THR A 92 -12.01 5.29 -6.34
CA THR A 92 -12.16 5.42 -7.80
C THR A 92 -12.11 4.07 -8.54
N THR A 93 -12.08 2.97 -7.79
CA THR A 93 -12.09 1.58 -8.29
C THR A 93 -13.31 0.83 -7.77
N THR A 94 -13.66 -0.30 -8.39
CA THR A 94 -14.81 -1.13 -7.96
C THR A 94 -14.62 -1.82 -6.61
N GLU A 95 -13.40 -1.80 -6.05
CA GLU A 95 -13.09 -2.27 -4.70
C GLU A 95 -12.65 -1.08 -3.84
N PRO A 96 -13.60 -0.24 -3.38
CA PRO A 96 -13.28 1.00 -2.70
C PRO A 96 -12.68 0.73 -1.30
N PRO A 97 -11.64 1.48 -0.88
CA PRO A 97 -11.06 1.37 0.45
C PRO A 97 -12.00 1.90 1.54
N LEU A 98 -11.77 1.49 2.79
CA LEU A 98 -12.46 2.05 3.96
C LEU A 98 -12.12 3.54 4.09
N LEU A 99 -13.13 4.39 4.03
CA LEU A 99 -13.04 5.84 4.18
C LEU A 99 -13.17 6.25 5.66
N ALA A 100 -14.22 5.76 6.33
CA ALA A 100 -14.56 6.19 7.69
C ALA A 100 -15.52 5.20 8.37
N GLN A 101 -15.69 5.35 9.69
CA GLN A 101 -16.77 4.72 10.45
C GLN A 101 -17.59 5.79 11.18
N THR A 102 -18.91 5.60 11.26
CA THR A 102 -19.85 6.55 11.90
C THR A 102 -21.09 5.83 12.45
N SER A 103 -21.75 6.41 13.45
CA SER A 103 -23.08 5.98 13.92
C SER A 103 -24.22 6.71 13.20
N GLU A 104 -23.91 7.79 12.49
CA GLU A 104 -24.87 8.58 11.71
C GLU A 104 -25.08 7.97 10.33
N CYS A 105 -26.27 8.13 9.75
CA CYS A 105 -26.56 7.71 8.37
C CYS A 105 -26.09 8.72 7.30
N THR A 106 -25.12 9.58 7.66
CA THR A 106 -24.58 10.62 6.78
C THR A 106 -23.07 10.81 6.99
N TYR A 107 -22.37 11.27 5.95
CA TYR A 107 -20.95 11.62 6.02
C TYR A 107 -20.60 12.70 4.99
N THR A 108 -20.01 13.82 5.43
CA THR A 108 -19.67 14.95 4.54
C THR A 108 -18.19 14.96 4.23
N LEU A 109 -17.85 15.16 2.95
CA LEU A 109 -16.48 15.21 2.45
C LEU A 109 -16.35 16.11 1.21
N THR A 110 -15.10 16.41 0.86
CA THR A 110 -14.73 17.09 -0.37
C THR A 110 -14.03 16.11 -1.31
N LEU A 111 -14.38 16.13 -2.59
CA LEU A 111 -13.92 15.20 -3.64
C LEU A 111 -13.18 15.92 -4.77
N ASP A 112 -12.55 15.15 -5.66
CA ASP A 112 -11.93 15.68 -6.87
C ASP A 112 -13.00 15.98 -7.93
N TYR A 113 -12.75 16.98 -8.78
CA TYR A 113 -13.61 17.29 -9.93
C TYR A 113 -13.49 16.23 -11.03
N ASP A 114 -14.56 16.05 -11.80
CA ASP A 114 -14.65 15.14 -12.96
C ASP A 114 -14.32 13.66 -12.70
N THR A 115 -14.38 13.22 -11.44
CA THR A 115 -13.92 11.91 -11.00
C THR A 115 -15.10 10.95 -10.78
N GLN A 116 -15.00 9.74 -11.32
CA GLN A 116 -15.94 8.66 -11.02
C GLN A 116 -15.55 7.98 -9.70
N TYR A 117 -16.48 7.97 -8.76
CA TYR A 117 -16.34 7.29 -7.48
C TYR A 117 -17.25 6.06 -7.42
N PHE A 118 -16.79 5.05 -6.69
CA PHE A 118 -17.52 3.87 -6.28
C PHE A 118 -17.54 3.82 -4.75
N TRP A 119 -18.68 3.50 -4.16
CA TRP A 119 -18.84 3.46 -2.73
C TRP A 119 -19.85 2.42 -2.26
N LYS A 120 -19.66 1.95 -1.03
CA LYS A 120 -20.60 1.05 -0.35
C LYS A 120 -20.54 1.32 1.15
N VAL A 121 -21.57 0.87 1.86
CA VAL A 121 -21.63 0.96 3.32
C VAL A 121 -21.88 -0.43 3.88
N VAL A 122 -21.14 -0.78 4.94
CA VAL A 122 -21.37 -1.98 5.74
C VAL A 122 -21.90 -1.54 7.11
N ALA A 123 -23.11 -1.98 7.45
CA ALA A 123 -23.72 -1.75 8.75
C ALA A 123 -23.42 -2.95 9.67
N THR A 124 -23.01 -2.69 10.91
CA THR A 124 -22.71 -3.70 11.94
C THR A 124 -23.39 -3.32 13.25
N ASP A 125 -24.12 -4.24 13.87
CA ASP A 125 -24.77 -4.04 15.18
C ASP A 125 -23.83 -4.30 16.38
N SER A 126 -24.34 -4.15 17.60
CA SER A 126 -23.62 -4.44 18.85
C SER A 126 -23.39 -5.94 19.13
N HIS A 127 -23.90 -6.82 18.28
CA HIS A 127 -23.78 -8.28 18.37
C HIS A 127 -22.91 -8.85 17.22
N ASP A 128 -22.17 -7.97 16.53
CA ASP A 128 -21.27 -8.25 15.40
C ASP A 128 -21.96 -8.81 14.14
N ALA A 129 -23.30 -8.76 14.05
CA ALA A 129 -23.96 -9.11 12.80
C ALA A 129 -23.94 -7.91 11.84
N SER A 130 -23.78 -8.19 10.54
CA SER A 130 -23.57 -7.15 9.55
C SER A 130 -24.35 -7.36 8.27
N SER A 131 -24.61 -6.25 7.59
CA SER A 131 -25.21 -6.21 6.25
C SER A 131 -24.49 -5.17 5.40
N SER A 132 -24.45 -5.38 4.09
CA SER A 132 -23.73 -4.51 3.15
C SER A 132 -24.66 -3.99 2.07
N SER A 133 -24.45 -2.73 1.67
CA SER A 133 -25.10 -2.17 0.49
C SER A 133 -24.58 -2.80 -0.81
N PRO A 134 -25.32 -2.64 -1.92
CA PRO A 134 -24.72 -2.74 -3.25
C PRO A 134 -23.57 -1.74 -3.42
N LEU A 135 -22.71 -1.98 -4.42
CA LEU A 135 -21.74 -0.98 -4.87
C LEU A 135 -22.48 0.11 -5.65
N TRP A 136 -22.43 1.34 -5.15
CA TRP A 136 -22.98 2.52 -5.79
C TRP A 136 -21.87 3.32 -6.47
N THR A 137 -22.21 4.10 -7.49
CA THR A 137 -21.27 4.98 -8.18
C THR A 137 -21.87 6.36 -8.41
N PHE A 138 -21.02 7.38 -8.52
CA PHE A 138 -21.39 8.70 -9.02
C PHE A 138 -20.16 9.37 -9.65
N ARG A 139 -20.37 10.41 -10.45
CA ARG A 139 -19.30 11.24 -11.01
C ARG A 139 -19.46 12.68 -10.53
N THR A 140 -18.38 13.29 -10.07
CA THR A 140 -18.37 14.70 -9.70
C THR A 140 -18.41 15.61 -10.93
N ALA A 141 -18.94 16.82 -10.75
CA ALA A 141 -18.97 17.84 -11.81
C ALA A 141 -17.54 18.15 -12.30
N PRO A 142 -17.38 18.55 -13.57
CA PRO A 142 -16.10 19.06 -14.04
C PRO A 142 -15.73 20.36 -13.33
N ALA A 143 -14.43 20.64 -13.25
CA ALA A 143 -13.95 21.90 -12.70
C ALA A 143 -14.56 23.08 -13.49
N PRO A 144 -15.02 24.15 -12.82
CA PRO A 144 -15.47 25.35 -13.50
C PRO A 144 -14.39 25.84 -14.47
N PRO A 145 -14.72 26.30 -15.69
CA PRO A 145 -13.73 26.77 -16.63
C PRO A 145 -12.93 27.93 -16.03
N THR A 146 -11.63 27.72 -15.86
CA THR A 146 -10.71 28.76 -15.41
C THR A 146 -10.67 29.86 -16.48
N PRO A 147 -10.99 31.13 -16.15
CA PRO A 147 -10.86 32.21 -17.12
C PRO A 147 -9.41 32.33 -17.59
N THR A 148 -9.20 32.29 -18.91
CA THR A 148 -7.89 32.42 -19.55
C THR A 148 -7.29 33.80 -19.23
N PRO A 149 -6.04 33.89 -18.73
CA PRO A 149 -5.41 35.20 -18.48
C PRO A 149 -5.10 35.90 -19.79
N THR A 150 -5.64 37.11 -19.96
CA THR A 150 -5.28 38.06 -21.02
C THR A 150 -3.99 38.78 -20.62
N PRO A 151 -3.04 39.07 -21.54
CA PRO A 151 -1.76 39.70 -21.20
C PRO A 151 -1.94 41.07 -20.55
N THR A 152 -1.27 41.28 -19.41
CA THR A 152 -1.37 42.47 -18.56
C THR A 152 -0.39 43.58 -18.99
N PRO A 153 -0.87 44.80 -19.30
CA PRO A 153 -0.09 46.02 -19.11
C PRO A 153 -0.20 46.52 -17.66
N SER A 154 0.92 47.01 -17.12
CA SER A 154 1.13 47.55 -15.77
C SER A 154 0.52 48.98 -15.60
N PRO A 155 0.38 49.53 -14.38
CA PRO A 155 -0.74 49.42 -13.45
C PRO A 155 -1.52 50.74 -13.30
N THR A 156 -2.74 50.68 -12.76
CA THR A 156 -3.48 51.86 -12.22
C THR A 156 -4.28 51.41 -10.99
N PRO A 157 -4.25 52.15 -9.86
CA PRO A 157 -4.79 51.69 -8.58
C PRO A 157 -6.30 51.95 -8.43
N ALA A 158 -7.06 50.95 -7.95
CA ALA A 158 -8.40 51.06 -7.34
C ALA A 158 -8.91 49.64 -6.96
N PRO A 159 -9.99 49.48 -6.16
CA PRO A 159 -10.32 50.03 -4.87
C PRO A 159 -10.49 48.91 -3.80
N THR A 160 -10.75 49.36 -2.58
CA THR A 160 -10.91 48.68 -1.28
C THR A 160 -11.80 47.40 -1.24
N PRO A 161 -11.42 46.37 -0.46
CA PRO A 161 -12.19 45.14 -0.28
C PRO A 161 -13.49 45.33 0.53
N THR A 162 -14.51 44.53 0.17
CA THR A 162 -15.80 44.38 0.88
C THR A 162 -15.63 43.41 2.06
N PRO A 163 -16.23 43.65 3.24
CA PRO A 163 -15.86 43.00 4.48
C PRO A 163 -16.35 41.55 4.63
N THR A 164 -15.41 40.71 5.04
CA THR A 164 -15.55 39.44 5.79
C THR A 164 -16.49 39.62 7.00
N PRO A 165 -17.27 38.59 7.42
CA PRO A 165 -18.12 38.68 8.61
C PRO A 165 -17.36 39.26 9.80
N THR A 166 -17.89 40.34 10.36
CA THR A 166 -17.31 41.08 11.48
C THR A 166 -17.00 40.10 12.62
N PRO A 167 -15.75 39.96 13.07
CA PRO A 167 -15.48 39.28 14.33
C PRO A 167 -16.26 40.02 15.41
N THR A 168 -17.10 39.30 16.16
CA THR A 168 -17.74 39.84 17.36
C THR A 168 -16.67 40.57 18.16
N PRO A 169 -16.81 41.89 18.42
CA PRO A 169 -15.75 42.67 19.04
C PRO A 169 -15.43 42.05 20.40
N THR A 170 -14.24 41.45 20.49
CA THR A 170 -13.66 40.99 21.75
C THR A 170 -13.58 42.22 22.66
N PRO A 171 -14.26 42.24 23.81
CA PRO A 171 -14.25 43.40 24.68
C PRO A 171 -12.80 43.72 25.08
N PRO A 172 -12.36 44.98 25.00
CA PRO A 172 -10.99 45.32 25.38
C PRO A 172 -10.79 45.14 26.88
N ALA A 173 -9.59 44.72 27.27
CA ALA A 173 -9.18 44.65 28.66
C ALA A 173 -8.83 46.05 29.21
N SER A 174 -8.90 46.22 30.52
CA SER A 174 -8.50 47.42 31.23
C SER A 174 -7.34 47.11 32.17
N LEU A 175 -6.26 47.86 32.04
CA LEU A 175 -5.13 47.81 32.95
C LEU A 175 -5.13 49.08 33.81
N LEU A 176 -5.11 48.91 35.13
CA LEU A 176 -5.06 50.01 36.09
C LEU A 176 -4.02 49.75 37.16
N GLY A 177 -3.55 50.79 37.83
CA GLY A 177 -2.62 50.63 38.94
C GLY A 177 -2.06 51.94 39.42
N THR A 178 -1.04 51.86 40.27
CA THR A 178 -0.27 53.01 40.75
C THR A 178 1.22 52.83 40.50
N VAL A 179 1.92 53.92 40.20
CA VAL A 179 3.37 54.00 40.20
C VAL A 179 3.82 54.79 41.43
N SER A 180 4.64 54.18 42.27
CA SER A 180 5.15 54.77 43.52
C SER A 180 6.66 54.64 43.65
N ASP A 181 7.25 55.48 44.48
CA ASP A 181 8.65 55.43 44.85
C ASP A 181 8.91 54.25 45.80
N ASN A 182 9.80 53.33 45.42
CA ASN A 182 10.12 52.12 46.18
C ASN A 182 10.76 52.42 47.55
N SER A 183 11.34 53.60 47.76
CA SER A 183 12.03 53.98 48.99
C SER A 183 11.13 54.74 49.97
N THR A 184 10.21 55.56 49.46
CA THR A 184 9.34 56.43 50.29
C THR A 184 7.87 56.03 50.27
N GLY A 185 7.46 55.18 49.33
CA GLY A 185 6.05 54.85 49.07
C GLY A 185 5.25 56.02 48.49
N ALA A 186 5.88 57.16 48.18
CA ALA A 186 5.21 58.33 47.64
C ALA A 186 4.72 58.05 46.20
N PRO A 187 3.53 58.50 45.80
CA PRO A 187 3.06 58.36 44.43
C PRO A 187 3.95 59.17 43.48
N ILE A 188 4.27 58.60 42.30
CA ILE A 188 5.06 59.27 41.27
C ILE A 188 4.09 59.80 40.21
N PRO A 189 3.80 61.11 40.17
CA PRO A 189 2.95 61.71 39.14
C PRO A 189 3.68 61.85 37.81
N ASN A 190 2.94 61.80 36.71
CA ASN A 190 3.46 61.90 35.33
C ASN A 190 4.47 60.80 34.94
N ALA A 191 4.54 59.70 35.68
CA ALA A 191 5.25 58.51 35.25
C ALA A 191 4.55 57.95 33.99
N THR A 192 5.31 57.58 32.98
CA THR A 192 4.78 56.96 31.75
C THR A 192 4.67 55.47 31.97
N VAL A 193 3.47 54.92 31.80
CA VAL A 193 3.22 53.48 31.74
C VAL A 193 2.93 53.11 30.30
N SER A 194 3.79 52.30 29.70
CA SER A 194 3.67 51.86 28.31
C SER A 194 3.47 50.35 28.22
N ALA A 195 2.65 49.93 27.26
CA ALA A 195 2.46 48.54 26.89
C ALA A 195 2.39 48.49 25.35
N ASN A 196 3.46 48.01 24.71
CA ASN A 196 3.65 48.12 23.25
C ASN A 196 3.48 49.57 22.77
N ASN A 197 2.57 49.83 21.82
CA ASN A 197 2.27 51.16 21.26
C ASN A 197 1.30 51.99 22.11
N PHE A 198 0.80 51.44 23.22
CA PHE A 198 -0.10 52.15 24.11
C PHE A 198 0.69 52.76 25.25
N SER A 199 0.37 54.00 25.61
CA SER A 199 0.94 54.62 26.80
C SER A 199 -0.10 55.47 27.51
N THR A 200 0.10 55.64 28.81
CA THR A 200 -0.61 56.59 29.64
C THR A 200 0.36 57.18 30.65
N THR A 201 0.05 58.36 31.17
CA THR A 201 0.77 58.94 32.30
C THR A 201 0.00 58.75 33.60
N THR A 202 0.71 58.63 34.72
CA THR A 202 0.09 58.59 36.04
C THR A 202 -0.45 59.96 36.47
N SER A 203 -1.52 59.96 37.24
CA SER A 203 -2.14 61.14 37.84
C SER A 203 -1.32 61.69 39.02
N GLY A 204 -1.79 62.80 39.63
CA GLY A 204 -1.22 63.36 40.86
C GLY A 204 -1.14 62.39 42.06
N THR A 205 -1.89 61.28 42.02
CA THR A 205 -1.86 60.22 43.04
C THR A 205 -1.09 58.99 42.58
N GLY A 206 -0.30 59.10 41.50
CA GLY A 206 0.45 57.99 40.91
C GLY A 206 -0.43 56.99 40.17
N ALA A 207 -1.74 57.20 40.08
CA ALA A 207 -2.68 56.24 39.48
C ALA A 207 -2.69 56.34 37.96
N TYR A 208 -2.74 55.20 37.27
CA TYR A 208 -2.89 55.12 35.83
C TYR A 208 -4.04 54.18 35.44
N PHE A 209 -4.54 54.38 34.22
CA PHE A 209 -5.55 53.53 33.59
C PHE A 209 -5.30 53.52 32.08
N MET A 210 -5.31 52.34 31.47
CA MET A 210 -5.25 52.19 30.02
C MET A 210 -6.11 51.03 29.56
N THR A 211 -6.64 51.14 28.35
CA THR A 211 -7.45 50.10 27.69
C THR A 211 -6.60 49.43 26.63
N LEU A 212 -6.50 48.10 26.70
CA LEU A 212 -5.64 47.27 25.86
C LEU A 212 -6.47 46.17 25.19
N PRO A 213 -6.18 45.79 23.95
CA PRO A 213 -6.67 44.52 23.39
C PRO A 213 -6.30 43.33 24.28
N ALA A 214 -7.05 42.22 24.20
CA ALA A 214 -6.61 40.98 24.83
C ALA A 214 -5.29 40.51 24.20
N GLY A 215 -4.36 40.02 25.02
CA GLY A 215 -3.02 39.63 24.57
C GLY A 215 -1.97 39.71 25.66
N ASP A 216 -0.74 39.37 25.29
CA ASP A 216 0.43 39.40 26.16
C ASP A 216 1.14 40.75 26.04
N TYR A 217 1.47 41.35 27.19
CA TYR A 217 2.09 42.66 27.27
C TYR A 217 3.28 42.64 28.20
N ILE A 218 4.36 43.29 27.78
CA ILE A 218 5.38 43.84 28.69
C ILE A 218 4.93 45.27 29.00
N VAL A 219 4.61 45.52 30.26
CA VAL A 219 4.19 46.83 30.73
C VAL A 219 5.36 47.48 31.45
N THR A 220 5.81 48.63 30.97
CA THR A 220 6.94 49.38 31.53
C THR A 220 6.44 50.65 32.18
N ALA A 221 6.75 50.84 33.46
CA ALA A 221 6.61 52.13 34.12
C ALA A 221 7.97 52.83 34.15
N SER A 222 7.99 54.10 33.72
CA SER A 222 9.17 54.95 33.69
C SER A 222 8.83 56.33 34.22
N ALA A 223 9.77 56.95 34.94
CA ALA A 223 9.64 58.32 35.42
C ALA A 223 11.02 58.97 35.46
N ALA A 224 11.10 60.27 35.21
CA ALA A 224 12.36 61.01 35.27
C ALA A 224 12.98 60.90 36.68
N GLY A 225 14.24 60.48 36.76
CA GLY A 225 14.98 60.29 38.02
C GLY A 225 14.73 58.94 38.72
N TYR A 226 14.07 57.99 38.04
CA TYR A 226 13.77 56.66 38.55
C TYR A 226 14.19 55.58 37.55
N ASN A 227 14.71 54.46 38.06
CA ASN A 227 14.95 53.28 37.24
C ASN A 227 13.59 52.73 36.77
N SER A 228 13.42 52.55 35.47
CA SER A 228 12.21 51.97 34.91
C SER A 228 12.02 50.52 35.38
N GLN A 229 10.78 50.12 35.59
CA GLN A 229 10.43 48.74 35.93
C GLN A 229 9.47 48.19 34.87
N SER A 230 9.77 47.00 34.37
CA SER A 230 8.90 46.26 33.46
C SER A 230 8.26 45.07 34.18
N LYS A 231 6.99 44.79 33.89
CA LYS A 231 6.25 43.63 34.38
C LYS A 231 5.42 43.06 33.24
N GLN A 232 5.44 41.74 33.09
CA GLN A 232 4.64 41.06 32.09
C GLN A 232 3.27 40.69 32.62
N ILE A 233 2.25 40.81 31.76
CA ILE A 233 0.88 40.36 32.01
C ILE A 233 0.25 39.76 30.75
N SER A 234 -0.63 38.79 30.92
CA SER A 234 -1.58 38.33 29.90
C SER A 234 -2.96 38.86 30.25
N LEU A 235 -3.63 39.50 29.30
CA LEU A 235 -4.97 40.07 29.49
C LEU A 235 -6.00 39.28 28.68
N ALA A 236 -6.98 38.70 29.36
CA ALA A 236 -8.12 38.06 28.72
C ALA A 236 -9.14 39.10 28.19
N PRO A 237 -10.00 38.74 27.23
CA PRO A 237 -11.09 39.60 26.76
C PRO A 237 -11.94 40.20 27.89
N GLY A 238 -12.05 41.52 27.93
CA GLY A 238 -12.84 42.26 28.92
C GLY A 238 -12.29 42.24 30.35
N GLU A 239 -11.09 41.68 30.56
CA GLU A 239 -10.46 41.60 31.88
C GLU A 239 -10.12 42.99 32.43
N VAL A 240 -10.35 43.21 33.73
CA VAL A 240 -9.80 44.37 34.45
C VAL A 240 -8.68 43.88 35.35
N ARG A 241 -7.44 44.25 35.03
CA ARG A 241 -6.24 43.86 35.78
C ARG A 241 -5.65 45.05 36.53
N ARG A 242 -5.34 44.85 37.81
CA ARG A 242 -4.51 45.78 38.59
C ARG A 242 -3.04 45.40 38.47
N LEU A 243 -2.17 46.36 38.18
CA LEU A 243 -0.72 46.20 38.13
C LEU A 243 -0.04 47.44 38.72
N ASP A 244 0.56 47.31 39.90
CA ASP A 244 1.24 48.43 40.55
C ASP A 244 2.77 48.36 40.28
N PHE A 245 3.44 49.49 40.17
CA PHE A 245 4.89 49.61 39.97
C PHE A 245 5.54 50.37 41.11
N GLU A 246 6.69 49.90 41.55
CA GLU A 246 7.49 50.55 42.59
C GLU A 246 8.86 50.87 41.99
N LEU A 247 9.04 52.12 41.58
CA LEU A 247 10.28 52.54 40.93
C LEU A 247 11.31 52.94 41.98
N ALA A 248 12.51 52.40 41.87
CA ALA A 248 13.63 52.81 42.69
C ALA A 248 14.23 54.13 42.14
N PRO A 249 14.44 55.16 42.98
CA PRO A 249 15.17 56.36 42.56
C PRO A 249 16.50 55.97 41.94
N GLU A 250 16.90 56.62 40.85
CA GLU A 250 18.21 56.41 40.26
C GLU A 250 19.27 56.72 41.31
N SER A 251 20.04 55.69 41.70
CA SER A 251 21.19 55.88 42.59
C SER A 251 22.20 56.70 41.80
N SER A 252 22.65 57.84 42.36
CA SER A 252 23.58 58.77 41.70
C SER A 252 24.83 58.05 41.18
N THR A 253 24.73 57.66 39.92
CA THR A 253 25.76 57.15 38.99
C THR A 253 25.42 57.79 37.64
N PRO A 254 26.42 58.03 36.78
CA PRO A 254 26.45 59.20 35.91
C PRO A 254 25.30 59.19 34.91
N SER A 255 24.68 60.36 34.72
CA SER A 255 23.80 60.63 33.59
C SER A 255 24.43 60.04 32.32
N LEU A 256 23.72 59.12 31.67
CA LEU A 256 24.15 58.58 30.38
C LEU A 256 24.43 59.78 29.44
N PRO A 257 25.56 59.78 28.70
CA PRO A 257 25.92 60.90 27.86
C PRO A 257 24.85 61.14 26.77
N GLN A 258 24.72 62.40 26.33
CA GLN A 258 23.97 62.74 25.11
C GLN A 258 24.45 61.87 23.93
N HIS A 259 23.56 61.65 22.96
CA HIS A 259 23.80 60.74 21.82
C HIS A 259 23.94 59.26 22.20
N THR A 260 23.09 58.77 23.11
CA THR A 260 23.09 57.37 23.53
C THR A 260 21.78 56.68 23.17
N VAL A 261 21.86 55.43 22.72
CA VAL A 261 20.74 54.52 22.49
C VAL A 261 20.88 53.34 23.43
N TYR A 262 19.79 52.89 24.05
CA TYR A 262 19.80 51.76 24.98
C TYR A 262 18.55 50.89 24.87
N GLY A 263 18.62 49.66 25.37
CA GLY A 263 17.49 48.73 25.40
C GLY A 263 17.79 47.51 26.26
N PHE A 264 16.90 46.51 26.24
CA PHE A 264 17.07 45.24 26.96
C PHE A 264 16.97 44.05 26.01
N VAL A 265 17.65 42.96 26.37
CA VAL A 265 17.53 41.66 25.70
C VAL A 265 17.03 40.61 26.70
N PHE A 266 16.07 39.81 26.28
CA PHE A 266 15.49 38.71 27.04
C PHE A 266 15.67 37.37 26.30
N THR A 267 15.66 36.26 27.04
CA THR A 267 15.55 34.91 26.49
C THR A 267 14.11 34.61 26.03
N HIS A 268 13.88 33.47 25.35
CA HIS A 268 12.53 33.02 24.98
C HIS A 268 11.62 32.81 26.21
N ASP A 269 12.20 32.40 27.34
CA ASP A 269 11.55 32.32 28.66
C ASP A 269 11.34 33.68 29.35
N LEU A 270 11.71 34.78 28.68
CA LEU A 270 11.56 36.16 29.13
C LEU A 270 12.38 36.50 30.38
N GLU A 271 13.51 35.80 30.56
CA GLU A 271 14.53 36.12 31.56
C GLU A 271 15.58 37.10 30.99
N ASN A 272 16.21 37.90 31.86
CA ASN A 272 17.28 38.82 31.43
C ASN A 272 18.43 38.06 30.77
N ALA A 273 18.66 38.33 29.48
CA ALA A 273 19.72 37.66 28.74
C ALA A 273 21.06 38.38 28.98
N THR A 274 21.99 37.70 29.66
CA THR A 274 23.29 38.27 30.05
C THR A 274 24.40 37.85 29.07
N ASN A 275 25.43 38.69 28.90
CA ASN A 275 26.55 38.45 27.98
C ASN A 275 26.14 38.22 26.51
N VAL A 276 24.99 38.77 26.10
CA VAL A 276 24.53 38.71 24.71
C VAL A 276 25.32 39.71 23.90
N SER A 277 25.84 39.30 22.75
CA SER A 277 26.48 40.22 21.80
C SER A 277 25.39 41.03 21.10
N VAL A 278 25.43 42.36 21.25
CA VAL A 278 24.48 43.27 20.61
C VAL A 278 25.25 44.15 19.63
N THR A 279 24.76 44.22 18.39
CA THR A 279 25.36 44.97 17.29
C THR A 279 24.37 46.00 16.77
N LEU A 280 24.76 47.27 16.68
CA LEU A 280 24.00 48.32 16.00
C LEU A 280 24.67 48.62 14.66
N THR A 281 23.93 48.47 13.57
CA THR A 281 24.38 48.75 12.21
C THR A 281 23.70 50.03 11.70
N HIS A 282 24.52 50.95 11.20
CA HIS A 282 24.12 52.21 10.57
C HIS A 282 24.90 52.37 9.26
N GLU A 283 24.46 53.24 8.33
CA GLU A 283 25.16 53.42 7.04
C GLU A 283 26.60 53.89 7.20
N SER A 284 26.89 54.67 8.24
CA SER A 284 28.20 55.24 8.50
C SER A 284 29.13 54.30 9.28
N GLY A 285 28.61 53.21 9.86
CA GLY A 285 29.41 52.27 10.64
C GLY A 285 28.61 51.33 11.52
N THR A 286 29.32 50.47 12.25
CA THR A 286 28.74 49.47 13.13
C THR A 286 29.32 49.62 14.54
N LEU A 287 28.46 49.58 15.54
CA LEU A 287 28.82 49.59 16.96
C LEU A 287 28.53 48.23 17.58
N TYR A 288 29.33 47.86 18.58
CA TYR A 288 29.23 46.58 19.28
C TYR A 288 29.19 46.82 20.79
N THR A 289 28.38 46.02 21.49
CA THR A 289 28.31 46.00 22.94
C THR A 289 27.87 44.62 23.43
N THR A 290 27.84 44.42 24.74
CA THR A 290 27.28 43.22 25.35
C THR A 290 26.27 43.59 26.42
N THR A 291 25.26 42.75 26.63
CA THR A 291 24.30 43.00 27.70
C THR A 291 24.92 42.89 29.09
N ALA A 292 24.48 43.76 30.00
CA ALA A 292 24.81 43.70 31.42
C ALA A 292 24.00 42.61 32.14
N ALA A 293 24.22 42.47 33.46
CA ALA A 293 23.58 41.43 34.27
C ALA A 293 22.05 41.56 34.36
N ASP A 294 21.52 42.76 34.12
CA ASP A 294 20.09 43.05 34.06
C ASP A 294 19.53 42.97 32.64
N GLY A 295 20.31 42.47 31.66
CA GLY A 295 19.91 42.36 30.26
C GLY A 295 20.01 43.67 29.47
N SER A 296 20.42 44.78 30.09
CA SER A 296 20.52 46.08 29.43
C SER A 296 21.71 46.16 28.48
N TYR A 297 21.57 46.89 27.38
CA TYR A 297 22.67 47.25 26.48
C TYR A 297 22.62 48.74 26.16
N VAL A 298 23.79 49.31 25.85
CA VAL A 298 23.95 50.74 25.56
C VAL A 298 24.93 50.94 24.41
N PHE A 299 24.58 51.83 23.47
CA PHE A 299 25.41 52.32 22.38
C PHE A 299 25.58 53.83 22.47
N ASN A 300 26.82 54.31 22.39
CA ASN A 300 27.11 55.72 22.22
C ASN A 300 27.23 56.04 20.72
N LEU A 301 26.26 56.76 20.16
CA LEU A 301 26.19 57.14 18.75
C LEU A 301 27.32 58.08 18.34
N ALA A 302 27.93 58.82 19.27
CA ALA A 302 29.10 59.66 18.96
C ALA A 302 30.31 58.86 18.46
N ASN A 303 30.29 57.52 18.60
CA ASN A 303 31.29 56.63 18.03
C ASN A 303 31.04 56.29 16.55
N LEU A 304 29.91 56.73 15.97
CA LEU A 304 29.68 56.66 14.52
C LEU A 304 30.36 57.85 13.83
N PRO A 305 30.93 57.67 12.61
CA PRO A 305 31.57 58.76 11.87
C PRO A 305 30.65 59.95 11.58
N PHE A 306 29.36 59.67 11.34
CA PHE A 306 28.29 60.66 11.20
C PHE A 306 26.93 59.97 11.43
N TYR A 307 25.95 60.72 11.88
CA TYR A 307 24.55 60.29 12.05
C TYR A 307 23.66 61.53 12.13
N ASN A 308 22.39 61.39 11.75
CA ASN A 308 21.37 62.42 11.77
C ASN A 308 20.08 61.92 12.43
N ASP A 309 19.14 62.84 12.65
CA ASP A 309 17.81 62.48 13.10
C ASP A 309 17.12 61.62 12.05
N SER A 310 16.33 60.64 12.49
CA SER A 310 15.58 59.72 11.63
C SER A 310 16.43 58.76 10.78
N ASP A 311 17.75 58.72 10.94
CA ASP A 311 18.59 57.75 10.24
C ASP A 311 18.22 56.31 10.66
N PRO A 312 18.07 55.37 9.70
CA PRO A 312 17.71 53.99 10.00
C PRO A 312 18.87 53.25 10.67
N ILE A 313 18.54 52.50 11.72
CA ILE A 313 19.47 51.64 12.44
C ILE A 313 18.90 50.22 12.54
N ARG A 314 19.77 49.22 12.47
CA ARG A 314 19.43 47.81 12.70
C ARG A 314 20.19 47.30 13.90
N VAL A 315 19.47 46.85 14.92
CA VAL A 315 20.05 46.25 16.13
C VAL A 315 19.86 44.74 16.08
N THR A 316 20.95 43.99 16.24
CA THR A 316 20.93 42.53 16.26
C THR A 316 21.55 42.04 17.57
N ALA A 317 20.84 41.18 18.28
CA ALA A 317 21.34 40.48 19.46
C ALA A 317 21.54 39.00 19.13
N THR A 318 22.69 38.43 19.52
CA THR A 318 23.06 37.04 19.24
C THR A 318 23.65 36.38 20.48
N LEU A 319 23.18 35.19 20.81
CA LEU A 319 23.73 34.32 21.85
C LEU A 319 23.66 32.86 21.38
N GLY A 320 24.80 32.28 20.98
CA GLY A 320 24.80 30.93 20.41
C GLY A 320 24.00 30.88 19.11
N GLU A 321 23.01 29.98 19.05
CA GLU A 321 22.09 29.82 17.91
C GLU A 321 20.85 30.73 18.00
N SER A 322 20.61 31.37 19.16
CA SER A 322 19.49 32.29 19.33
C SER A 322 19.84 33.69 18.83
N MET A 323 18.88 34.32 18.15
CA MET A 323 19.05 35.67 17.61
C MET A 323 17.76 36.49 17.76
N ALA A 324 17.92 37.80 17.87
CA ALA A 324 16.83 38.77 17.81
C ALA A 324 17.25 39.96 16.94
N GLU A 325 16.31 40.54 16.21
CA GLU A 325 16.57 41.70 15.35
C GLU A 325 15.49 42.77 15.51
N LEU A 326 15.93 44.02 15.53
CA LEU A 326 15.07 45.20 15.57
C LEU A 326 15.54 46.23 14.54
N ASN A 327 14.63 46.68 13.69
CA ASN A 327 14.83 47.86 12.84
C ASN A 327 14.20 49.08 13.51
N ALA A 328 14.96 50.16 13.66
CA ALA A 328 14.53 51.41 14.29
C ALA A 328 15.14 52.62 13.56
N THR A 329 14.88 53.82 14.06
CA THR A 329 15.50 55.06 13.59
C THR A 329 16.10 55.84 14.75
N ILE A 330 17.18 56.58 14.52
CA ILE A 330 17.73 57.51 15.51
C ILE A 330 16.71 58.61 15.78
N ASN A 331 16.43 58.90 17.05
CA ASN A 331 15.56 59.99 17.48
C ASN A 331 16.33 60.94 18.42
N MET A 332 16.90 62.01 17.85
CA MET A 332 17.71 62.97 18.61
C MET A 332 16.88 63.87 19.54
N SER A 333 15.54 63.83 19.45
CA SER A 333 14.67 64.51 20.42
C SER A 333 14.49 63.73 21.73
N GLU A 334 14.91 62.46 21.75
CA GLU A 334 14.79 61.53 22.86
C GLU A 334 16.20 61.10 23.30
N GLU A 335 16.86 61.89 24.14
CA GLU A 335 18.22 61.59 24.62
C GLU A 335 18.25 61.32 26.14
N PRO A 336 18.67 60.12 26.59
CA PRO A 336 19.01 58.93 25.80
C PRO A 336 17.78 58.23 25.19
N GLN A 337 17.92 57.65 23.99
CA GLN A 337 16.83 57.01 23.26
C GLN A 337 16.64 55.56 23.73
N ARG A 338 15.44 55.18 24.17
CA ARG A 338 15.11 53.78 24.50
C ARG A 338 14.58 53.03 23.28
N LEU A 339 15.14 51.87 22.98
CA LEU A 339 14.64 50.96 21.95
C LEU A 339 13.67 49.92 22.53
N PRO A 340 12.77 49.37 21.69
CA PRO A 340 12.05 48.14 21.98
C PRO A 340 12.96 46.99 22.43
N ASP A 341 12.41 46.10 23.25
CA ASP A 341 13.15 44.97 23.80
C ASP A 341 13.33 43.86 22.75
N LEU A 342 14.47 43.19 22.80
CA LEU A 342 14.84 42.08 21.91
C LEU A 342 14.59 40.76 22.63
N ILE A 343 13.88 39.82 22.00
CA ILE A 343 13.66 38.47 22.54
C ILE A 343 14.46 37.49 21.69
N LEU A 344 15.46 36.83 22.30
CA LEU A 344 16.27 35.81 21.65
C LEU A 344 15.45 34.55 21.42
N ASN A 345 15.46 34.08 20.18
CA ASN A 345 14.85 32.81 19.77
C ASN A 345 15.82 32.03 18.87
N ALA A 346 15.97 30.73 19.10
CA ALA A 346 16.63 29.83 18.16
C ALA A 346 15.60 29.27 17.17
N ALA A 347 15.96 29.10 15.90
CA ALA A 347 15.03 28.52 14.94
C ALA A 347 14.94 26.99 15.14
N PRO A 348 13.75 26.39 14.92
CA PRO A 348 13.57 24.97 15.09
C PRO A 348 14.31 24.20 14.00
N SER A 349 14.75 22.99 14.33
CA SER A 349 15.37 22.05 13.40
C SER A 349 14.41 20.92 13.04
N VAL A 350 14.53 20.41 11.80
CA VAL A 350 13.79 19.25 11.30
C VAL A 350 14.69 18.38 10.43
N ILE A 351 14.63 17.06 10.62
CA ILE A 351 15.42 16.06 9.92
C ILE A 351 14.48 14.96 9.43
N LEU A 352 14.43 14.73 8.13
CA LEU A 352 13.58 13.70 7.52
C LEU A 352 14.25 12.32 7.61
N GLU A 353 13.54 11.30 8.07
CA GLU A 353 14.04 9.93 8.21
C GLU A 353 13.45 8.99 7.14
N SER A 354 12.13 8.99 6.96
CA SER A 354 11.43 8.12 5.99
C SER A 354 10.26 8.86 5.32
N PRO A 355 9.98 8.62 4.02
CA PRO A 355 10.78 7.80 3.10
C PRO A 355 12.12 8.46 2.71
N GLU A 356 13.07 7.65 2.26
CA GLU A 356 14.32 8.17 1.67
C GLU A 356 14.03 8.96 0.39
N ASN A 357 14.93 9.88 0.03
CA ASN A 357 14.76 10.64 -1.20
C ASN A 357 14.89 9.73 -2.43
N ALA A 358 13.93 9.84 -3.34
CA ALA A 358 13.75 8.99 -4.53
C ALA A 358 13.49 7.51 -4.23
N ALA A 359 12.94 7.18 -3.05
CA ALA A 359 12.54 5.80 -2.73
C ALA A 359 11.48 5.26 -3.72
N LEU A 360 11.55 3.95 -4.00
CA LEU A 360 10.53 3.19 -4.71
C LEU A 360 9.78 2.32 -3.72
N LEU A 361 8.45 2.40 -3.70
CA LEU A 361 7.60 1.72 -2.73
C LEU A 361 6.59 0.84 -3.46
N ASN A 362 6.47 -0.41 -3.02
CA ASN A 362 5.46 -1.37 -3.50
C ASN A 362 4.17 -1.39 -2.65
N THR A 363 3.92 -0.31 -1.93
CA THR A 363 2.80 -0.20 -0.98
C THR A 363 2.18 1.19 -1.08
N SER A 364 0.86 1.24 -1.03
CA SER A 364 0.09 2.49 -0.97
C SER A 364 0.15 3.17 0.40
N VAL A 365 0.51 2.41 1.46
CA VAL A 365 0.68 2.96 2.81
C VAL A 365 2.11 3.44 2.96
N VAL A 366 2.30 4.76 2.98
CA VAL A 366 3.61 5.40 3.14
C VAL A 366 3.80 5.82 4.59
N VAL A 367 4.94 5.43 5.16
CA VAL A 367 5.33 5.78 6.53
C VAL A 367 6.25 7.00 6.48
N PHE A 368 5.73 8.12 6.97
CA PHE A 368 6.47 9.38 7.12
C PHE A 368 7.06 9.47 8.52
N GLU A 369 8.40 9.58 8.58
CA GLU A 369 9.14 9.71 9.82
C GLU A 369 10.09 10.89 9.75
N TRP A 370 10.09 11.70 10.80
CA TRP A 370 11.03 12.81 10.96
C TRP A 370 11.34 13.06 12.42
N ARG A 371 12.47 13.74 12.65
CA ARG A 371 12.83 14.30 13.94
C ARG A 371 12.81 15.81 13.90
N GLY A 372 12.53 16.42 15.04
CA GLY A 372 12.69 17.86 15.20
C GLY A 372 13.08 18.22 16.63
N GLY A 373 13.68 19.38 16.78
CA GLY A 373 14.11 19.89 18.07
C GLY A 373 14.41 21.38 17.98
N ASP A 374 14.24 22.04 19.12
CA ASP A 374 14.60 23.43 19.28
C ASP A 374 15.83 23.56 20.19
N PRO A 375 16.88 24.32 19.80
CA PRO A 375 18.04 24.55 20.65
C PRO A 375 17.71 25.19 21.99
N ASP A 376 16.69 26.04 22.07
CA ASP A 376 16.32 26.73 23.31
C ASP A 376 15.19 26.04 24.08
N GLY A 377 14.55 25.03 23.47
CA GLY A 377 13.63 24.10 24.14
C GLY A 377 12.16 24.40 23.89
N ASP A 378 11.87 25.34 23.00
CA ASP A 378 10.52 25.73 22.64
C ASP A 378 9.63 24.57 22.14
N PRO A 379 8.33 24.54 22.50
CA PRO A 379 7.40 23.55 21.97
C PRO A 379 7.18 23.70 20.46
N LEU A 380 7.36 22.59 19.73
CA LEU A 380 7.23 22.59 18.28
C LEU A 380 5.86 22.10 17.80
N ASN A 381 5.37 22.75 16.74
CA ASN A 381 4.32 22.24 15.87
C ASN A 381 4.90 21.79 14.54
N PHE A 382 4.35 20.71 13.98
CA PHE A 382 4.77 20.19 12.68
C PHE A 382 3.60 20.19 11.70
N THR A 383 3.87 20.59 10.46
CA THR A 383 2.96 20.44 9.33
C THR A 383 3.65 19.63 8.24
N LEU A 384 3.07 18.48 7.89
CA LEU A 384 3.50 17.65 6.76
C LEU A 384 2.75 18.09 5.51
N TYR A 385 3.50 18.37 4.44
CA TYR A 385 2.97 18.61 3.10
C TYR A 385 3.35 17.45 2.18
N ILE A 386 2.37 16.95 1.44
CA ILE A 386 2.55 15.93 0.40
C ILE A 386 1.86 16.42 -0.87
N ASP A 387 2.55 16.39 -2.01
CA ASP A 387 1.99 16.85 -3.29
C ASP A 387 2.62 16.11 -4.48
N VAL A 388 1.97 16.14 -5.64
CA VAL A 388 2.50 15.64 -6.92
C VAL A 388 3.50 16.62 -7.57
N LYS A 389 3.65 17.82 -6.99
CA LYS A 389 4.63 18.83 -7.41
C LYS A 389 5.51 19.24 -6.25
N SER A 390 6.80 19.40 -6.52
CA SER A 390 7.79 19.87 -5.54
C SER A 390 7.56 21.31 -5.07
N THR A 391 6.70 22.08 -5.73
CA THR A 391 6.38 23.46 -5.34
C THR A 391 5.22 23.55 -4.35
N PHE A 392 4.48 22.45 -4.13
CA PHE A 392 3.31 22.40 -3.25
C PHE A 392 2.18 23.38 -3.64
N ASP A 393 2.14 23.82 -4.92
CA ASP A 393 1.13 24.73 -5.45
C ASP A 393 -0.11 24.01 -6.02
N SER A 394 -0.09 22.67 -6.09
CA SER A 394 -1.33 21.88 -6.27
C SER A 394 -2.07 21.84 -4.93
N PRO A 395 -3.31 21.34 -4.85
CA PRO A 395 -3.94 21.09 -3.55
C PRO A 395 -3.14 20.04 -2.78
N ALA A 396 -2.07 20.46 -2.11
CA ALA A 396 -1.19 19.62 -1.33
C ALA A 396 -1.98 19.04 -0.16
N LEU A 397 -1.82 17.74 0.09
CA LEU A 397 -2.33 17.13 1.30
C LEU A 397 -1.54 17.69 2.48
N ARG A 398 -2.23 18.50 3.29
CA ARG A 398 -1.66 19.16 4.47
C ARG A 398 -2.14 18.45 5.73
N ILE A 399 -1.22 17.78 6.41
CA ILE A 399 -1.49 17.10 7.68
C ILE A 399 -0.82 17.88 8.82
N ILE A 400 -1.62 18.30 9.79
CA ILE A 400 -1.16 19.08 10.94
C ILE A 400 -1.07 18.14 12.14
N ASN A 401 0.10 18.08 12.77
CA ASN A 401 0.27 17.37 14.03
C ASN A 401 0.40 18.38 15.18
N ALA A 402 -0.45 18.26 16.21
CA ALA A 402 -0.55 19.25 17.28
C ALA A 402 0.49 19.01 18.38
N ARG A 403 1.26 20.08 18.68
CA ARG A 403 2.17 20.29 19.82
C ARG A 403 2.83 19.03 20.37
N SER A 404 4.06 18.78 19.92
CA SER A 404 4.92 17.81 20.60
C SER A 404 5.61 18.49 21.79
N ALA A 405 5.04 18.34 22.98
CA ALA A 405 5.71 18.77 24.22
C ALA A 405 6.92 17.89 24.59
N SER A 406 7.24 16.82 23.83
CA SER A 406 8.34 15.89 24.19
C SER A 406 8.75 14.85 23.13
N ARG A 407 8.01 14.67 22.03
CA ARG A 407 8.36 13.71 20.97
C ARG A 407 9.19 14.39 19.89
N ARG A 408 10.51 14.33 20.04
CA ARG A 408 11.51 14.64 18.99
C ARG A 408 11.39 13.76 17.74
N TYR A 409 10.41 12.86 17.67
CA TYR A 409 10.22 11.89 16.61
C TYR A 409 8.72 11.73 16.33
N VAL A 410 8.34 11.86 15.06
CA VAL A 410 6.97 11.71 14.59
C VAL A 410 6.93 10.63 13.53
N ARG A 411 5.88 9.79 13.57
CA ARG A 411 5.59 8.73 12.61
C ARG A 411 4.13 8.81 12.20
N LEU A 412 3.86 8.86 10.90
CA LEU A 412 2.51 8.90 10.34
C LEU A 412 2.39 7.94 9.16
N ASP A 413 1.27 7.24 9.09
CA ASP A 413 0.96 6.34 7.99
C ASP A 413 -0.09 7.03 7.10
N VAL A 414 0.21 7.21 5.81
CA VAL A 414 -0.66 7.91 4.86
C VAL A 414 -0.88 7.03 3.64
N GLN A 415 -2.15 6.82 3.29
CA GLN A 415 -2.55 6.08 2.09
C GLN A 415 -2.47 7.03 0.88
N LEU A 416 -1.68 6.65 -0.13
CA LEU A 416 -1.48 7.40 -1.36
C LEU A 416 -1.62 6.48 -2.57
N ALA A 417 -2.03 7.04 -3.71
CA ALA A 417 -2.11 6.32 -4.97
C ALA A 417 -0.73 6.19 -5.63
N ASP A 418 -0.61 5.25 -6.56
CA ASP A 418 0.57 5.09 -7.41
C ASP A 418 0.95 6.40 -8.11
N GLY A 419 2.25 6.61 -8.27
CA GLY A 419 2.83 7.81 -8.86
C GLY A 419 3.96 8.41 -8.04
N THR A 420 4.55 9.47 -8.58
CA THR A 420 5.61 10.23 -7.92
C THR A 420 5.04 11.33 -7.04
N TRP A 421 5.52 11.37 -5.80
CA TRP A 421 5.10 12.32 -4.78
C TRP A 421 6.31 13.07 -4.23
N TYR A 422 6.06 14.29 -3.80
CA TYR A 422 6.98 15.18 -3.13
C TYR A 422 6.47 15.49 -1.73
N TRP A 423 7.38 15.61 -0.77
CA TRP A 423 7.01 15.90 0.60
C TRP A 423 8.04 16.76 1.32
N GLN A 424 7.55 17.53 2.29
CA GLN A 424 8.37 18.32 3.20
C GLN A 424 7.65 18.46 4.54
N VAL A 425 8.41 18.78 5.58
CA VAL A 425 7.88 19.08 6.92
C VAL A 425 8.25 20.51 7.27
N LEU A 426 7.25 21.28 7.70
CA LEU A 426 7.46 22.58 8.34
C LEU A 426 7.42 22.40 9.85
N ALA A 427 8.48 22.84 10.53
CA ALA A 427 8.55 22.94 11.98
C ALA A 427 8.37 24.41 12.38
N SER A 428 7.51 24.70 13.33
CA SER A 428 7.31 26.07 13.83
C SER A 428 7.25 26.09 15.35
N ASP A 429 7.92 27.06 15.95
CA ASP A 429 7.74 27.49 17.34
C ASP A 429 6.72 28.66 17.39
N SER A 430 6.75 29.47 18.46
CA SER A 430 5.86 30.65 18.60
C SER A 430 6.36 31.91 17.88
N PHE A 431 7.56 31.87 17.30
CA PHE A 431 8.30 33.01 16.75
C PHE A 431 8.63 32.85 15.26
N VAL A 432 9.05 31.66 14.81
CA VAL A 432 9.58 31.38 13.49
C VAL A 432 9.17 29.99 12.97
N LEU A 433 9.31 29.81 11.65
CA LEU A 433 9.04 28.57 10.93
C LEU A 433 10.27 28.16 10.11
N THR A 434 10.65 26.89 10.20
CA THR A 434 11.72 26.24 9.43
C THR A 434 11.14 25.15 8.54
N ALA A 435 11.55 25.11 7.28
CA ALA A 435 11.22 24.03 6.35
C ALA A 435 12.36 22.99 6.29
N SER A 436 12.01 21.71 6.16
CA SER A 436 12.95 20.66 5.76
C SER A 436 13.39 20.82 4.31
N GLU A 437 14.34 20.00 3.85
CA GLU A 437 14.48 19.76 2.42
C GLU A 437 13.19 19.16 1.82
N VAL A 438 13.03 19.30 0.50
CA VAL A 438 11.99 18.60 -0.25
C VAL A 438 12.54 17.24 -0.69
N ARG A 439 11.82 16.17 -0.37
CA ARG A 439 12.12 14.81 -0.84
C ARG A 439 11.05 14.32 -1.80
N SER A 440 11.41 13.34 -2.62
CA SER A 440 10.48 12.63 -3.49
C SER A 440 10.47 11.14 -3.21
N PHE A 441 9.41 10.45 -3.62
CA PHE A 441 9.33 8.99 -3.68
C PHE A 441 8.32 8.61 -4.77
N THR A 442 8.36 7.36 -5.25
CA THR A 442 7.38 6.84 -6.21
C THR A 442 6.73 5.59 -5.64
N ILE A 443 5.40 5.57 -5.66
CA ILE A 443 4.60 4.40 -5.34
C ILE A 443 4.29 3.67 -6.65
N ASP A 444 4.54 2.38 -6.66
CA ASP A 444 4.16 1.48 -7.74
C ASP A 444 3.71 0.17 -7.10
N THR A 445 2.40 -0.09 -7.09
CA THR A 445 1.81 -1.28 -6.49
C THR A 445 1.40 -2.32 -7.52
N VAL A 446 1.62 -2.05 -8.81
CA VAL A 446 1.13 -2.88 -9.91
C VAL A 446 2.21 -3.88 -10.32
N PRO A 447 1.96 -5.20 -10.21
CA PRO A 447 2.92 -6.19 -10.67
C PRO A 447 3.08 -6.22 -12.20
N PRO A 448 4.29 -6.51 -12.71
CA PRO A 448 4.53 -6.65 -14.14
C PRO A 448 3.69 -7.78 -14.72
N GLN A 449 3.08 -7.54 -15.89
CA GLN A 449 2.29 -8.57 -16.56
C GLN A 449 3.17 -9.32 -17.57
N VAL A 450 3.30 -10.63 -17.41
CA VAL A 450 4.11 -11.49 -18.28
C VAL A 450 3.24 -12.45 -19.10
N THR A 451 3.59 -12.62 -20.36
CA THR A 451 3.02 -13.64 -21.25
C THR A 451 4.08 -14.67 -21.58
N ILE A 452 3.65 -15.87 -21.97
CA ILE A 452 4.51 -16.88 -22.58
C ILE A 452 4.03 -17.01 -24.03
N ASP A 453 4.95 -16.89 -24.99
CA ASP A 453 4.60 -17.11 -26.40
C ASP A 453 4.14 -18.57 -26.59
N ALA A 454 3.49 -18.86 -27.72
CA ALA A 454 3.04 -20.22 -28.01
C ALA A 454 4.21 -21.23 -27.89
N ILE A 455 4.05 -22.19 -26.98
CA ILE A 455 4.99 -23.28 -26.76
C ILE A 455 4.51 -24.54 -27.48
N ASN A 456 5.46 -25.43 -27.79
CA ASN A 456 5.11 -26.79 -28.15
C ASN A 456 4.77 -27.54 -26.86
N VAL A 457 3.54 -28.06 -26.76
CA VAL A 457 3.09 -28.81 -25.58
C VAL A 457 3.96 -30.04 -25.35
N GLU A 458 4.55 -30.57 -26.42
CA GLU A 458 5.53 -31.65 -26.39
C GLU A 458 6.77 -31.27 -27.21
N THR A 459 7.97 -31.64 -26.75
CA THR A 459 9.23 -31.27 -27.41
C THR A 459 10.31 -32.35 -27.24
N LEU A 460 11.27 -32.36 -28.16
CA LEU A 460 12.54 -33.10 -28.04
C LEU A 460 13.73 -32.16 -27.77
N GLU A 461 13.49 -30.84 -27.73
CA GLU A 461 14.54 -29.84 -27.53
C GLU A 461 14.90 -29.70 -26.05
N ASN A 462 16.19 -29.81 -25.73
CA ASN A 462 16.75 -29.58 -24.40
C ASN A 462 18.21 -29.08 -24.53
N PRO A 463 18.56 -27.83 -24.18
CA PRO A 463 17.73 -26.82 -23.52
C PRO A 463 16.53 -26.38 -24.36
N TYR A 464 15.40 -26.15 -23.69
CA TYR A 464 14.20 -25.60 -24.30
C TYR A 464 14.23 -24.07 -24.24
N VAL A 465 13.97 -23.43 -25.38
CA VAL A 465 13.95 -21.96 -25.47
C VAL A 465 12.55 -21.46 -25.12
N VAL A 466 12.46 -20.64 -24.08
CA VAL A 466 11.21 -19.97 -23.68
C VAL A 466 11.30 -18.49 -24.02
N THR A 467 10.28 -17.98 -24.70
CA THR A 467 10.14 -16.57 -25.07
C THR A 467 8.78 -16.04 -24.68
N GLY A 468 8.69 -14.74 -24.50
CA GLY A 468 7.41 -14.07 -24.27
C GLY A 468 7.53 -12.56 -24.26
N THR A 469 6.45 -11.90 -23.87
CA THR A 469 6.41 -10.44 -23.69
C THR A 469 6.13 -10.09 -22.24
N PHE A 470 6.44 -8.85 -21.88
CA PHE A 470 6.00 -8.28 -20.62
C PHE A 470 5.49 -6.85 -20.82
N VAL A 471 4.60 -6.42 -19.93
CA VAL A 471 4.10 -5.05 -19.84
C VAL A 471 4.34 -4.57 -18.42
N GLU A 472 4.99 -3.41 -18.32
CA GLU A 472 5.29 -2.73 -17.06
C GLU A 472 5.12 -1.23 -17.28
N SER A 473 4.33 -0.57 -16.43
CA SER A 473 3.95 0.84 -16.58
C SER A 473 4.37 1.73 -15.42
N GLY A 474 4.86 1.15 -14.32
CA GLY A 474 5.29 1.85 -13.12
C GLY A 474 6.80 2.05 -13.08
N SER A 475 7.46 1.40 -12.13
CA SER A 475 8.86 1.58 -11.76
C SER A 475 9.86 1.00 -12.77
N GLY A 476 9.36 0.24 -13.76
CA GLY A 476 10.18 -0.45 -14.76
C GLY A 476 10.64 -1.82 -14.27
N ILE A 477 11.09 -2.67 -15.20
CA ILE A 477 11.45 -4.05 -14.87
C ILE A 477 12.84 -4.14 -14.21
N SER A 478 12.94 -4.91 -13.13
CA SER A 478 14.20 -5.23 -12.45
C SER A 478 14.79 -6.55 -12.96
N SER A 479 13.98 -7.61 -13.05
CA SER A 479 14.42 -8.91 -13.56
C SER A 479 13.27 -9.74 -14.11
N ILE A 480 13.59 -10.67 -15.02
CA ILE A 480 12.69 -11.74 -15.47
C ILE A 480 13.47 -13.04 -15.38
N THR A 481 12.87 -14.07 -14.80
CA THR A 481 13.43 -15.42 -14.72
C THR A 481 12.45 -16.45 -15.29
N VAL A 482 12.98 -17.51 -15.88
CA VAL A 482 12.22 -18.67 -16.34
C VAL A 482 12.77 -19.91 -15.65
N ASN A 483 11.97 -20.57 -14.82
CA ASN A 483 12.41 -21.68 -13.95
C ASN A 483 13.66 -21.33 -13.11
N GLY A 484 13.79 -20.06 -12.71
CA GLY A 484 14.94 -19.55 -11.96
C GLY A 484 16.17 -19.22 -12.80
N VAL A 485 16.13 -19.41 -14.13
CA VAL A 485 17.19 -18.96 -15.05
C VAL A 485 16.90 -17.51 -15.46
N ASP A 486 17.91 -16.64 -15.35
CA ASP A 486 17.80 -15.24 -15.79
C ASP A 486 17.50 -15.16 -17.30
N ALA A 487 16.51 -14.35 -17.66
CA ALA A 487 16.13 -14.14 -19.05
C ALA A 487 16.87 -12.94 -19.67
N GLU A 488 17.26 -13.07 -20.92
CA GLU A 488 17.72 -11.96 -21.75
C GLU A 488 16.53 -11.07 -22.12
N ILE A 489 16.63 -9.77 -21.86
CA ILE A 489 15.57 -8.78 -22.12
C ILE A 489 15.95 -7.93 -23.33
N SER A 490 15.02 -7.79 -24.29
CA SER A 490 15.17 -6.92 -25.45
C SER A 490 13.87 -6.18 -25.73
N GLY A 491 13.83 -4.88 -25.45
CA GLY A 491 12.59 -4.10 -25.49
C GLY A 491 11.56 -4.67 -24.51
N SER A 492 10.36 -4.97 -25.00
CA SER A 492 9.27 -5.58 -24.22
C SER A 492 9.21 -7.11 -24.32
N ARG A 493 10.31 -7.76 -24.73
CA ARG A 493 10.42 -9.21 -24.91
C ARG A 493 11.52 -9.80 -24.04
N TYR A 494 11.33 -11.06 -23.66
CA TYR A 494 12.33 -11.84 -22.94
C TYR A 494 12.60 -13.19 -23.62
N ARG A 495 13.79 -13.74 -23.37
CA ARG A 495 14.23 -15.06 -23.82
C ARG A 495 15.04 -15.76 -22.73
N ALA A 496 14.77 -17.03 -22.47
CA ALA A 496 15.60 -17.86 -21.60
C ALA A 496 15.74 -19.28 -22.16
N GLU A 497 16.86 -19.93 -21.84
CA GLU A 497 17.08 -21.35 -22.13
C GLU A 497 16.98 -22.15 -20.83
N VAL A 498 16.04 -23.09 -20.76
CA VAL A 498 15.78 -23.89 -19.58
C VAL A 498 16.07 -25.36 -19.83
N GLN A 499 16.68 -26.03 -18.86
CA GLN A 499 16.85 -27.48 -18.88
C GLN A 499 15.53 -28.13 -18.45
N LEU A 500 15.05 -29.06 -19.25
CA LEU A 500 13.86 -29.87 -18.97
C LEU A 500 14.26 -31.24 -18.45
N HIS A 501 13.42 -31.80 -17.58
CA HIS A 501 13.46 -33.21 -17.17
C HIS A 501 12.53 -34.04 -18.07
N GLU A 502 12.78 -35.35 -18.20
CA GLU A 502 11.90 -36.24 -18.98
C GLU A 502 10.45 -36.16 -18.45
N GLY A 503 9.47 -36.12 -19.36
CA GLY A 503 8.06 -35.98 -19.02
C GLY A 503 7.61 -34.53 -18.83
N VAL A 504 6.56 -34.34 -18.04
CA VAL A 504 5.88 -33.04 -17.89
C VAL A 504 6.71 -32.09 -17.02
N ASN A 505 7.06 -30.93 -17.58
CA ASN A 505 7.74 -29.84 -16.88
C ASN A 505 6.80 -28.65 -16.72
N VAL A 506 6.88 -27.96 -15.59
CA VAL A 506 6.26 -26.63 -15.43
C VAL A 506 7.26 -25.57 -15.87
N ILE A 507 6.84 -24.71 -16.80
CA ILE A 507 7.55 -23.49 -17.15
C ILE A 507 6.92 -22.37 -16.33
N LEU A 508 7.66 -21.83 -15.36
CA LEU A 508 7.27 -20.69 -14.55
C LEU A 508 8.10 -19.48 -14.95
N VAL A 509 7.43 -18.45 -15.43
CA VAL A 509 8.02 -17.13 -15.68
C VAL A 509 7.69 -16.24 -14.50
N LYS A 510 8.71 -15.61 -13.92
CA LYS A 510 8.59 -14.65 -12.82
C LYS A 510 9.28 -13.35 -13.22
N ALA A 511 8.51 -12.26 -13.25
CA ALA A 511 8.98 -10.91 -13.44
C ALA A 511 8.94 -10.14 -12.12
N ILE A 512 9.96 -9.34 -11.85
CA ILE A 512 10.05 -8.44 -10.70
C ILE A 512 10.35 -7.05 -11.22
N ASP A 513 9.60 -6.04 -10.79
CA ASP A 513 9.86 -4.64 -11.12
C ASP A 513 10.86 -3.98 -10.14
N ASN A 514 11.16 -2.70 -10.33
CA ASN A 514 12.11 -1.96 -9.50
C ASN A 514 11.54 -1.58 -8.11
N ALA A 515 10.21 -1.59 -7.93
CA ALA A 515 9.55 -1.43 -6.63
C ALA A 515 9.49 -2.75 -5.84
N GLY A 516 9.71 -3.89 -6.50
CA GLY A 516 9.68 -5.22 -5.93
C GLY A 516 8.36 -5.96 -6.08
N ASN A 517 7.40 -5.49 -6.90
CA ASN A 517 6.20 -6.26 -7.21
C ASN A 517 6.55 -7.45 -8.09
N VAL A 518 5.77 -8.52 -7.96
CA VAL A 518 6.05 -9.81 -8.61
C VAL A 518 4.88 -10.23 -9.49
N GLY A 519 5.15 -10.35 -10.79
CA GLY A 519 4.25 -10.93 -11.77
C GLY A 519 4.67 -12.34 -12.15
N THR A 520 3.71 -13.24 -12.33
CA THR A 520 4.00 -14.62 -12.75
C THR A 520 3.07 -15.10 -13.84
N ASN A 521 3.56 -16.02 -14.66
CA ASN A 521 2.76 -16.81 -15.59
C ASN A 521 3.39 -18.20 -15.73
N SER A 522 2.58 -19.22 -15.98
CA SER A 522 3.08 -20.58 -16.10
C SER A 522 2.36 -21.40 -17.16
N THR A 523 3.06 -22.39 -17.68
CA THR A 523 2.53 -23.37 -18.63
C THR A 523 3.26 -24.71 -18.47
N HIS A 524 2.87 -25.73 -19.21
CA HIS A 524 3.49 -27.05 -19.18
C HIS A 524 4.12 -27.41 -20.53
N VAL A 525 5.30 -28.00 -20.49
CA VAL A 525 5.99 -28.57 -21.65
C VAL A 525 6.40 -29.99 -21.29
N THR A 526 6.02 -30.95 -22.12
CA THR A 526 6.44 -32.35 -21.97
C THR A 526 7.71 -32.58 -22.78
N LEU A 527 8.83 -32.91 -22.11
CA LEU A 527 10.01 -33.40 -22.80
C LEU A 527 9.79 -34.89 -23.14
N LEU A 528 9.73 -35.19 -24.44
CA LEU A 528 9.58 -36.53 -24.96
C LEU A 528 10.92 -37.27 -24.96
N SER A 529 10.86 -38.58 -24.86
CA SER A 529 11.99 -39.49 -25.03
C SER A 529 11.84 -40.26 -26.34
N THR A 530 12.95 -40.76 -26.88
CA THR A 530 12.98 -41.64 -28.06
C THR A 530 13.51 -43.02 -27.71
N ALA A 531 12.89 -44.07 -28.22
CA ALA A 531 13.37 -45.45 -28.08
C ALA A 531 13.38 -46.18 -29.43
N SER A 532 14.42 -46.97 -29.68
CA SER A 532 14.57 -47.71 -30.93
C SER A 532 14.04 -49.12 -30.79
N LEU A 533 13.06 -49.53 -31.59
CA LEU A 533 12.54 -50.89 -31.64
C LEU A 533 13.07 -51.60 -32.88
N MET A 534 13.75 -52.73 -32.69
CA MET A 534 14.27 -53.55 -33.76
C MET A 534 13.25 -54.63 -34.15
N LEU A 535 12.77 -54.60 -35.40
CA LEU A 535 11.79 -55.55 -35.91
C LEU A 535 12.42 -56.48 -36.93
N TYR A 536 12.19 -57.78 -36.78
CA TYR A 536 12.55 -58.82 -37.75
C TYR A 536 11.40 -59.04 -38.74
N SER A 537 11.71 -59.56 -39.94
CA SER A 537 10.66 -60.00 -40.87
C SER A 537 9.89 -61.17 -40.25
N GLY A 538 8.56 -61.09 -40.30
CA GLY A 538 7.65 -62.00 -39.62
C GLY A 538 7.12 -61.46 -38.29
N TRP A 539 6.78 -62.39 -37.39
CA TRP A 539 6.19 -62.08 -36.10
C TRP A 539 7.26 -61.72 -35.06
N ASN A 540 7.04 -60.61 -34.37
CA ASN A 540 7.84 -60.12 -33.25
C ASN A 540 6.92 -59.98 -32.03
N LEU A 541 7.45 -60.27 -30.85
CA LEU A 541 6.76 -60.03 -29.59
C LEU A 541 7.45 -58.86 -28.89
N ILE A 542 6.74 -57.75 -28.77
CA ILE A 542 7.29 -56.46 -28.33
C ILE A 542 6.59 -55.96 -27.08
N GLY A 543 7.33 -55.21 -26.27
CA GLY A 543 6.82 -54.32 -25.24
C GLY A 543 7.04 -52.87 -25.69
N LEU A 544 6.27 -51.94 -25.11
CA LEU A 544 6.43 -50.53 -25.40
C LEU A 544 7.21 -49.86 -24.25
N PRO A 545 8.46 -49.43 -24.47
CA PRO A 545 9.26 -48.80 -23.43
C PRO A 545 8.82 -47.35 -23.09
N LEU A 546 7.93 -46.76 -23.89
CA LEU A 546 7.41 -45.40 -23.78
C LEU A 546 5.89 -45.43 -23.96
N ASP A 547 5.19 -44.52 -23.26
CA ASP A 547 3.79 -44.21 -23.54
C ASP A 547 3.72 -43.26 -24.74
N MET A 548 3.17 -43.76 -25.84
CA MET A 548 3.04 -43.03 -27.10
C MET A 548 1.67 -42.37 -27.26
N SER A 549 0.72 -42.62 -26.35
CA SER A 549 -0.67 -42.16 -26.44
C SER A 549 -1.32 -42.38 -27.81
N THR A 550 -1.00 -43.50 -28.46
CA THR A 550 -1.48 -43.84 -29.81
C THR A 550 -2.40 -45.05 -29.79
N ASP A 551 -3.27 -45.13 -30.79
CA ASP A 551 -4.02 -46.34 -31.11
C ASP A 551 -3.22 -47.28 -32.02
N ALA A 552 -3.78 -48.46 -32.27
CA ALA A 552 -3.17 -49.54 -33.02
C ALA A 552 -2.88 -49.16 -34.47
N GLU A 553 -3.80 -48.41 -35.10
CA GLU A 553 -3.60 -47.90 -36.46
C GLU A 553 -2.44 -46.91 -36.51
N GLY A 554 -2.42 -45.92 -35.61
CA GLY A 554 -1.34 -44.93 -35.55
C GLY A 554 0.03 -45.55 -35.27
N PHE A 555 0.08 -46.62 -34.46
CA PHE A 555 1.31 -47.38 -34.27
C PHE A 555 1.71 -48.18 -35.52
N CYS A 556 0.76 -48.80 -36.21
CA CYS A 556 1.01 -49.51 -37.46
C CYS A 556 1.67 -48.61 -38.51
N ASP A 557 1.20 -47.37 -38.62
CA ASP A 557 1.77 -46.36 -39.51
C ASP A 557 3.16 -45.91 -39.05
N ALA A 558 3.32 -45.57 -37.78
CA ALA A 558 4.59 -45.09 -37.23
C ALA A 558 5.70 -46.16 -37.25
N ALA A 559 5.36 -47.42 -36.98
CA ALA A 559 6.29 -48.54 -36.90
C ALA A 559 6.45 -49.31 -38.22
N ASP A 560 5.71 -48.94 -39.29
CA ASP A 560 5.66 -49.64 -40.57
C ASP A 560 5.44 -51.17 -40.42
N ILE A 561 4.35 -51.53 -39.73
CA ILE A 561 3.93 -52.93 -39.52
C ILE A 561 2.53 -53.18 -40.08
N ALA A 562 2.27 -54.43 -40.49
CA ALA A 562 1.00 -54.79 -41.14
C ALA A 562 -0.11 -55.17 -40.13
N VAL A 563 0.27 -55.79 -39.01
CA VAL A 563 -0.66 -56.32 -38.01
C VAL A 563 -0.11 -56.10 -36.61
N ILE A 564 -0.95 -55.66 -35.69
CA ILE A 564 -0.68 -55.64 -34.25
C ILE A 564 -1.76 -56.41 -33.51
N THR A 565 -1.36 -57.22 -32.53
CA THR A 565 -2.23 -58.14 -31.81
C THR A 565 -1.93 -58.07 -30.32
N ARG A 566 -2.99 -57.91 -29.52
CA ARG A 566 -2.92 -58.00 -28.05
C ARG A 566 -3.63 -59.24 -27.53
N TRP A 567 -3.32 -59.61 -26.30
CA TRP A 567 -4.00 -60.69 -25.58
C TRP A 567 -5.03 -60.12 -24.62
N ASP A 568 -6.27 -60.61 -24.68
CA ASP A 568 -7.28 -60.33 -23.67
C ASP A 568 -7.30 -61.47 -22.64
N PRO A 569 -6.79 -61.24 -21.41
CA PRO A 569 -6.74 -62.28 -20.39
C PRO A 569 -8.12 -62.65 -19.81
N THR A 570 -9.13 -61.79 -20.01
CA THR A 570 -10.50 -62.05 -19.53
C THR A 570 -11.21 -63.03 -20.45
N THR A 571 -11.15 -62.79 -21.76
CA THR A 571 -11.76 -63.67 -22.76
C THR A 571 -10.84 -64.82 -23.19
N LYS A 572 -9.56 -64.76 -22.80
CA LYS A 572 -8.50 -65.72 -23.19
C LYS A 572 -8.38 -65.84 -24.70
N SER A 573 -8.40 -64.70 -25.38
CA SER A 573 -8.38 -64.62 -26.83
C SER A 573 -7.46 -63.51 -27.33
N PHE A 574 -7.03 -63.63 -28.59
CA PHE A 574 -6.28 -62.58 -29.26
C PHE A 574 -7.21 -61.59 -29.94
N VAL A 575 -6.87 -60.31 -29.85
CA VAL A 575 -7.52 -59.22 -30.57
C VAL A 575 -6.50 -58.62 -31.52
N SER A 576 -6.73 -58.78 -32.82
CA SER A 576 -5.82 -58.34 -33.88
C SER A 576 -6.41 -57.19 -34.67
N HIS A 577 -5.60 -56.16 -34.85
CA HIS A 577 -5.84 -55.06 -35.76
C HIS A 577 -4.93 -55.18 -36.98
N VAL A 578 -5.48 -54.97 -38.17
CA VAL A 578 -4.76 -54.95 -39.44
C VAL A 578 -4.74 -53.51 -39.93
N ARG A 579 -3.56 -53.02 -40.33
CA ARG A 579 -3.39 -51.65 -40.83
C ARG A 579 -4.39 -51.33 -41.93
N ASP A 580 -4.84 -50.09 -42.01
CA ASP A 580 -5.81 -49.58 -42.97
C ASP A 580 -7.22 -50.19 -42.81
N THR A 581 -7.55 -50.74 -41.63
CA THR A 581 -8.88 -51.29 -41.34
C THR A 581 -9.49 -50.66 -40.08
N ALA A 582 -10.81 -50.45 -40.07
CA ALA A 582 -11.48 -49.91 -38.88
C ALA A 582 -11.71 -50.97 -37.76
N ALA A 583 -11.41 -52.24 -38.04
CA ALA A 583 -11.72 -53.34 -37.13
C ALA A 583 -10.67 -53.44 -36.01
N ASN A 584 -11.15 -53.67 -34.78
CA ASN A 584 -10.31 -53.95 -33.61
C ASN A 584 -9.23 -52.89 -33.33
N ASN A 585 -9.44 -51.63 -33.71
CA ASN A 585 -8.52 -50.57 -33.35
C ASN A 585 -8.61 -50.30 -31.83
N PHE A 586 -7.49 -50.44 -31.11
CA PHE A 586 -7.40 -50.30 -29.66
C PHE A 586 -6.27 -49.35 -29.27
N MET A 587 -6.42 -48.67 -28.12
CA MET A 587 -5.34 -47.87 -27.53
C MET A 587 -4.21 -48.78 -27.05
N LEU A 588 -2.98 -48.36 -27.32
CA LEU A 588 -1.78 -49.04 -26.82
C LEU A 588 -1.48 -48.58 -25.40
N SER A 589 -0.87 -49.46 -24.63
CA SER A 589 -0.43 -49.17 -23.26
C SER A 589 0.95 -49.81 -22.98
N PRO A 590 1.86 -49.12 -22.25
CA PRO A 590 3.18 -49.64 -21.92
C PRO A 590 3.18 -50.96 -21.14
N GLU A 591 2.17 -51.21 -20.29
CA GLU A 591 2.07 -52.44 -19.49
C GLU A 591 1.71 -53.68 -20.32
N GLU A 592 1.17 -53.52 -21.52
CA GLU A 592 0.77 -54.63 -22.39
C GLU A 592 1.91 -55.07 -23.31
N GLY A 593 1.94 -56.37 -23.63
CA GLY A 593 2.79 -56.91 -24.68
C GLY A 593 2.00 -57.09 -25.97
N TYR A 594 2.67 -56.96 -27.12
CA TYR A 594 2.04 -57.01 -28.43
C TYR A 594 2.77 -57.94 -29.38
N TRP A 595 2.00 -58.76 -30.09
CA TRP A 595 2.49 -59.42 -31.29
C TRP A 595 2.36 -58.49 -32.48
N VAL A 596 3.45 -58.26 -33.18
CA VAL A 596 3.47 -57.43 -34.40
C VAL A 596 4.02 -58.20 -35.58
N TYR A 597 3.43 -58.03 -36.75
CA TYR A 597 3.92 -58.61 -37.99
C TYR A 597 4.57 -57.52 -38.85
N SER A 598 5.86 -57.69 -39.10
CA SER A 598 6.63 -56.82 -39.98
C SER A 598 7.01 -57.55 -41.26
N GLU A 599 6.83 -56.92 -42.42
CA GLU A 599 7.16 -57.53 -43.71
C GLU A 599 8.68 -57.62 -43.94
N ARG A 600 9.46 -56.76 -43.28
CA ARG A 600 10.90 -56.59 -43.49
C ARG A 600 11.65 -56.31 -42.20
N ARG A 601 12.91 -56.72 -42.11
CA ARG A 601 13.77 -56.34 -40.99
C ARG A 601 14.12 -54.85 -41.05
N HIS A 602 13.86 -54.10 -40.00
CA HIS A 602 14.23 -52.70 -39.87
C HIS A 602 14.17 -52.21 -38.42
N ASP A 603 14.79 -51.06 -38.17
CA ASP A 603 14.67 -50.36 -36.90
C ASP A 603 13.63 -49.25 -37.04
N THR A 604 12.78 -49.09 -36.03
CA THR A 604 11.85 -47.95 -35.94
C THR A 604 12.12 -47.16 -34.67
N GLN A 605 11.93 -45.84 -34.72
CA GLN A 605 12.02 -44.97 -33.56
C GLN A 605 10.61 -44.65 -33.08
N ILE A 606 10.34 -44.95 -31.82
CA ILE A 606 9.13 -44.51 -31.16
C ILE A 606 9.45 -43.31 -30.27
N THR A 607 8.51 -42.38 -30.22
CA THR A 607 8.61 -41.17 -29.40
C THR A 607 7.43 -41.17 -28.44
N GLY A 608 7.67 -40.81 -27.19
CA GLY A 608 6.64 -40.79 -26.17
C GLY A 608 7.19 -40.37 -24.82
N VAL A 609 6.37 -40.50 -23.79
CA VAL A 609 6.74 -40.19 -22.41
C VAL A 609 7.16 -41.47 -21.71
N ARG A 610 8.26 -41.43 -20.96
CA ARG A 610 8.60 -42.54 -20.08
C ARG A 610 7.61 -42.58 -18.91
N PRO A 611 6.88 -43.68 -18.69
CA PRO A 611 5.97 -43.76 -17.55
C PRO A 611 6.76 -43.78 -16.23
N ASN A 612 6.39 -42.89 -15.29
CA ASN A 612 6.98 -42.85 -13.95
C ASN A 612 6.61 -44.08 -13.11
N SER A 613 5.45 -44.66 -13.40
CA SER A 613 5.05 -45.97 -12.87
C SER A 613 4.19 -46.70 -13.88
N THR A 614 4.21 -48.02 -13.80
CA THR A 614 3.43 -48.92 -14.64
C THR A 614 2.64 -49.86 -13.74
N THR A 615 1.33 -49.95 -13.96
CA THR A 615 0.45 -50.82 -13.17
C THR A 615 0.06 -52.04 -13.99
N TYR A 616 0.53 -53.21 -13.58
CA TYR A 616 0.18 -54.48 -14.20
C TYR A 616 -1.02 -55.09 -13.49
N VAL A 617 -2.16 -55.17 -14.19
CA VAL A 617 -3.36 -55.88 -13.73
C VAL A 617 -3.33 -57.30 -14.32
N LEU A 618 -2.90 -58.26 -13.50
CA LEU A 618 -2.64 -59.63 -13.93
C LEU A 618 -3.77 -60.56 -13.50
N ARG A 619 -4.17 -61.48 -14.38
CA ARG A 619 -5.20 -62.50 -14.12
C ARG A 619 -4.57 -63.88 -13.98
N ALA A 620 -5.22 -64.76 -13.22
CA ALA A 620 -4.84 -66.17 -13.16
C ALA A 620 -4.82 -66.79 -14.57
N GLY A 621 -3.70 -67.43 -14.93
CA GLY A 621 -3.37 -67.94 -16.25
C GLY A 621 -2.36 -67.08 -16.99
N TRP A 622 -2.40 -67.14 -18.33
CA TRP A 622 -1.49 -66.40 -19.20
C TRP A 622 -1.87 -64.92 -19.29
N ASN A 623 -0.88 -64.05 -19.15
CA ASN A 623 -0.96 -62.62 -19.44
C ASN A 623 0.16 -62.26 -20.42
N LEU A 624 -0.08 -61.24 -21.25
CA LEU A 624 0.91 -60.71 -22.18
C LEU A 624 1.25 -59.28 -21.78
N ILE A 625 2.48 -59.06 -21.35
CA ILE A 625 2.93 -57.80 -20.75
C ILE A 625 4.14 -57.23 -21.51
N GLY A 626 4.39 -55.94 -21.33
CA GLY A 626 5.51 -55.20 -21.89
C GLY A 626 6.06 -54.17 -20.91
N GLY A 627 7.01 -53.33 -21.35
CA GLY A 627 7.44 -52.15 -20.59
C GLY A 627 8.31 -52.40 -19.35
N ILE A 628 8.63 -53.66 -19.05
CA ILE A 628 9.40 -54.11 -17.88
C ILE A 628 10.83 -54.53 -18.24
N SER A 629 11.79 -54.33 -17.34
CA SER A 629 13.18 -54.74 -17.49
C SER A 629 13.69 -55.49 -16.26
N GLY A 630 14.84 -56.16 -16.42
CA GLY A 630 15.50 -56.93 -15.38
C GLY A 630 15.71 -58.38 -15.80
N SER A 631 16.30 -59.19 -14.93
CA SER A 631 16.39 -60.63 -15.19
C SER A 631 15.02 -61.29 -15.02
N ALA A 632 14.79 -62.40 -15.75
CA ALA A 632 13.53 -63.12 -15.69
C ALA A 632 13.17 -63.60 -14.27
N GLU A 633 14.17 -63.93 -13.44
CA GLU A 633 13.98 -64.25 -12.03
C GLU A 633 13.53 -63.02 -11.20
N GLU A 634 14.14 -61.85 -11.41
CA GLU A 634 13.73 -60.62 -10.73
C GLU A 634 12.30 -60.23 -11.11
N ILE A 635 11.94 -60.37 -12.39
CA ILE A 635 10.57 -60.13 -12.87
C ILE A 635 9.59 -61.12 -12.24
N CYS A 636 9.94 -62.41 -12.13
CA CYS A 636 9.11 -63.39 -11.42
C CYS A 636 8.87 -62.97 -9.97
N ASN A 637 9.92 -62.57 -9.26
CA ASN A 637 9.84 -62.14 -7.87
C ASN A 637 9.04 -60.85 -7.70
N LEU A 638 9.21 -59.89 -8.62
CA LEU A 638 8.49 -58.62 -8.63
C LEU A 638 7.00 -58.80 -8.90
N LEU A 639 6.65 -59.59 -9.91
CA LEU A 639 5.26 -59.79 -10.32
C LEU A 639 4.53 -60.86 -9.49
N GLY A 640 5.26 -61.73 -8.78
CA GLY A 640 4.72 -62.91 -8.13
C GLY A 640 4.26 -63.99 -9.12
N CYS A 641 4.89 -64.06 -10.30
CA CYS A 641 4.51 -65.00 -11.36
C CYS A 641 5.28 -66.32 -11.29
N TYR A 642 4.69 -67.39 -11.83
CA TYR A 642 5.31 -68.72 -11.86
C TYR A 642 6.39 -68.85 -12.95
N SER A 643 6.14 -68.23 -14.10
CA SER A 643 7.07 -68.28 -15.23
C SER A 643 6.97 -67.02 -16.10
N VAL A 644 8.11 -66.68 -16.69
CA VAL A 644 8.25 -65.62 -17.71
C VAL A 644 8.76 -66.28 -18.98
N THR A 645 8.16 -65.96 -20.12
CA THR A 645 8.53 -66.48 -21.43
C THR A 645 8.63 -65.35 -22.44
N LYS A 646 9.76 -65.26 -23.16
CA LYS A 646 9.95 -64.30 -24.24
C LYS A 646 10.12 -64.98 -25.59
N TRP A 647 9.90 -64.22 -26.67
CA TRP A 647 10.13 -64.66 -28.04
C TRP A 647 11.55 -64.29 -28.50
N ASP A 648 12.33 -65.29 -28.86
CA ASP A 648 13.62 -65.11 -29.54
C ASP A 648 13.37 -65.02 -31.04
N ALA A 649 13.22 -63.79 -31.54
CA ALA A 649 12.92 -63.51 -32.94
C ALA A 649 14.05 -63.95 -33.90
N VAL A 650 15.30 -64.03 -33.42
CA VAL A 650 16.45 -64.47 -34.21
C VAL A 650 16.36 -65.97 -34.49
N ASN A 651 16.07 -66.76 -33.45
CA ASN A 651 16.01 -68.21 -33.54
C ASN A 651 14.58 -68.76 -33.73
N GLN A 652 13.58 -67.87 -33.83
CA GLN A 652 12.15 -68.18 -33.96
C GLN A 652 11.66 -69.21 -32.93
N ARG A 653 11.96 -68.98 -31.65
CA ARG A 653 11.58 -69.89 -30.56
C ARG A 653 11.22 -69.14 -29.29
N TYR A 654 10.49 -69.80 -28.40
CA TYR A 654 10.29 -69.30 -27.04
C TYR A 654 11.44 -69.66 -26.13
N VAL A 655 11.78 -68.72 -25.24
CA VAL A 655 12.72 -68.93 -24.13
C VAL A 655 11.95 -68.68 -22.84
N SER A 656 11.91 -69.69 -21.97
CA SER A 656 11.11 -69.70 -20.74
C SER A 656 11.99 -69.87 -19.51
N HIS A 657 11.66 -69.10 -18.48
CA HIS A 657 12.23 -69.17 -17.15
C HIS A 657 11.12 -69.50 -16.15
N ILE A 658 11.40 -70.39 -15.21
CA ILE A 658 10.50 -70.76 -14.10
C ILE A 658 11.11 -70.19 -12.83
N ALA A 659 10.30 -69.50 -12.03
CA ALA A 659 10.76 -68.86 -10.78
C ALA A 659 11.54 -69.85 -9.89
N GLY A 660 12.72 -69.42 -9.43
CA GLY A 660 13.65 -70.22 -8.64
C GLY A 660 14.58 -71.14 -9.44
N MET A 661 14.43 -71.24 -10.77
CA MET A 661 15.31 -72.05 -11.64
C MET A 661 16.34 -71.18 -12.37
N LEU A 662 17.47 -70.91 -11.72
CA LEU A 662 18.51 -70.00 -12.22
C LEU A 662 19.22 -70.47 -13.52
N SER A 663 19.11 -71.74 -13.91
CA SER A 663 19.82 -72.27 -15.10
C SER A 663 19.34 -71.66 -16.43
N ASN A 664 18.13 -71.12 -16.47
CA ASN A 664 17.52 -70.48 -17.64
C ASN A 664 17.14 -69.02 -17.36
N ASN A 665 17.81 -68.36 -16.41
CA ASN A 665 17.58 -66.93 -16.19
C ASN A 665 18.10 -66.14 -17.40
N PHE A 666 17.34 -65.17 -17.88
CA PHE A 666 17.69 -64.33 -19.03
C PHE A 666 17.33 -62.87 -18.78
N GLU A 667 18.08 -61.97 -19.39
CA GLU A 667 17.80 -60.54 -19.34
C GLU A 667 16.59 -60.18 -20.20
N VAL A 668 15.78 -59.25 -19.69
CA VAL A 668 14.62 -58.68 -20.37
C VAL A 668 14.83 -57.17 -20.48
N ALA A 669 14.68 -56.65 -21.69
CA ALA A 669 14.61 -55.23 -21.94
C ALA A 669 13.13 -54.78 -22.00
N ARG A 670 12.86 -53.49 -21.74
CA ARG A 670 11.49 -52.92 -21.80
C ARG A 670 10.79 -53.04 -23.16
N GLN A 671 11.57 -53.31 -24.20
CA GLN A 671 11.09 -53.54 -25.57
C GLN A 671 10.71 -54.99 -25.84
N ASP A 672 11.06 -55.92 -24.95
CA ASP A 672 10.67 -57.31 -25.05
C ASP A 672 9.23 -57.46 -24.57
N GLY A 673 8.39 -58.11 -25.38
CA GLY A 673 7.08 -58.56 -24.91
C GLY A 673 7.21 -59.92 -24.22
N LEU A 674 6.45 -60.11 -23.14
CA LEU A 674 6.55 -61.30 -22.29
C LEU A 674 5.20 -61.98 -22.12
N TRP A 675 5.23 -63.30 -22.19
CA TRP A 675 4.19 -64.13 -21.60
C TRP A 675 4.53 -64.40 -20.14
N VAL A 676 3.59 -64.11 -19.25
CA VAL A 676 3.70 -64.43 -17.82
C VAL A 676 2.56 -65.32 -17.39
N TRP A 677 2.88 -66.38 -16.64
CA TRP A 677 1.87 -67.26 -16.03
C TRP A 677 1.67 -66.91 -14.57
N MET A 678 0.42 -66.65 -14.19
CA MET A 678 0.00 -66.36 -12.83
C MET A 678 -0.89 -67.49 -12.28
N ASP A 679 -0.68 -67.90 -11.04
CA ASP A 679 -1.58 -68.87 -10.40
C ASP A 679 -2.80 -68.20 -9.73
N HIS A 680 -2.79 -66.87 -9.61
CA HIS A 680 -3.82 -66.05 -8.99
C HIS A 680 -3.87 -64.66 -9.64
N ASP A 681 -4.97 -63.93 -9.44
CA ASP A 681 -5.05 -62.53 -9.86
C ASP A 681 -4.14 -61.66 -8.99
N ALA A 682 -3.45 -60.70 -9.61
CA ALA A 682 -2.57 -59.76 -8.93
C ALA A 682 -2.66 -58.36 -9.54
N THR A 683 -2.32 -57.34 -8.76
CA THR A 683 -2.09 -55.99 -9.27
C THR A 683 -0.77 -55.49 -8.73
N VAL A 684 0.16 -55.19 -9.63
CA VAL A 684 1.54 -54.84 -9.28
C VAL A 684 1.85 -53.47 -9.85
N VAL A 685 2.28 -52.55 -9.00
CA VAL A 685 2.73 -51.21 -9.41
C VAL A 685 4.24 -51.20 -9.38
N VAL A 686 4.85 -50.96 -10.55
CA VAL A 686 6.30 -50.84 -10.71
C VAL A 686 6.62 -49.37 -10.90
N THR A 687 7.43 -48.79 -10.02
CA THR A 687 7.86 -47.39 -10.11
C THR A 687 9.27 -47.31 -10.70
N SER A 688 9.57 -46.22 -11.42
CA SER A 688 10.89 -45.99 -12.03
C SER A 688 12.03 -45.77 -11.02
N GLU A 689 11.72 -45.63 -9.72
CA GLU A 689 12.72 -45.43 -8.66
C GLU A 689 13.39 -46.72 -8.16
N ASN A 690 13.01 -47.91 -8.65
CA ASN A 690 13.69 -49.18 -8.35
C ASN A 690 13.57 -50.17 -9.53
N ASP A 691 14.34 -49.93 -10.61
CA ASP A 691 14.97 -51.05 -11.34
C ASP A 691 16.11 -51.60 -10.46
#